data_AF-A0ABC8S9D0-F1
#
_entry.id   AF-A0ABC8S9D0-F1
#
_cell.length_a   1.000
_cell.length_b   1.000
_cell.length_c   1.000
_cell.angle_alpha   90.00
_cell.angle_beta   90.00
_cell.angle_gamma   90.00
#
_symmetry.space_group_name_H-M   'P 1'
#
loop_
_entity.id
_entity.type
_entity.pdbx_description
1 polymer ?
#
loop_
_entity_poly.entity_id
_entity_poly.type
_entity_poly.pdbx_seq_one_letter_code
_entity_poly.pdbx_strand_id
1 'polypeptide(L)'
;MRLTIASNLKEIDRHRHHGPVIAVLECPNVNLMKTGVRVLDDFPCVNIPSNARDCQYQTLGWQIVAAKIGMQRCAASSQWLNERISLSRYAHVPLGNFELDWLIHTADIFFSRALRDQQQVLWISDNGIPDLGGTTELESCFADEVNQPVLAYPGAYRKVAAELKLHHLAVNALLKSNQVNEMEGGALFGLDMDLNPGAHDINEMCCVDEAASCAPAFRVLKQLIQRCLADAVTSGNVFADALLQHLYRWICSPQSKLHDPAVHRMLHKVMQKVFALLLAEFRKLGATIIFANFSKVIIDTGKSDLSAAKAYCDSLLRTLQTRDLFEWIELEPLQFWHSLLFMDQYNYGGIQAKVHGGSPDSTSKPNNEGVHDESQVDIVSSWNIAENLPKATQDHFILVVSEFMYIPWKYAQEQEVIRASMRNGNSCTPSIAAATAETIESHVTEYIREQISSYFTDKLLRIVRDTILHWKGMSKSISDQHISYGDRQPVGNIHTADPALEFIKNVCAVLALDQHVQHNVLIMRKNLLKYVHVREFAPEAEFQNPSMSFTLPNVICSYCNDCRDIDLCRDRALLAQEWRCAVPQCGQPYDRGVMENALLQIVRQRERLYHLQDLVCHKCNQVKAAHLAEHCACAGSFRCKEGVSEFWNKMQGTLFVLIQSDHQNQTHQHKEKLMIWEVVIIHHDLKPFVMGRVLMNLRSLFDDREFA
;
A
#
# COMPACT_ATOMS: atom_id res chain seq x y z
N MET A 1 -11.29 -29.63 -32.33
CA MET A 1 -10.70 -28.26 -32.36
C MET A 1 -9.20 -28.27 -32.67
N ARG A 2 -8.31 -28.86 -31.84
CA ARG A 2 -6.84 -28.88 -32.10
C ARG A 2 -6.45 -29.44 -33.47
N LEU A 3 -7.03 -30.57 -33.87
CA LEU A 3 -6.81 -31.19 -35.19
C LEU A 3 -7.31 -30.30 -36.35
N THR A 4 -8.42 -29.59 -36.14
CA THR A 4 -8.98 -28.64 -37.11
C THR A 4 -8.08 -27.42 -37.28
N ILE A 5 -7.54 -26.87 -36.19
CA ILE A 5 -6.57 -25.76 -36.22
C ILE A 5 -5.30 -26.20 -36.98
N ALA A 6 -4.76 -27.38 -36.67
CA ALA A 6 -3.59 -27.91 -37.36
C ALA A 6 -3.85 -28.14 -38.86
N SER A 7 -5.05 -28.60 -39.24
CA SER A 7 -5.45 -28.77 -40.65
C SER A 7 -5.51 -27.43 -41.38
N ASN A 8 -6.17 -26.43 -40.78
CA ASN A 8 -6.31 -25.10 -41.38
C ASN A 8 -4.96 -24.39 -41.52
N LEU A 9 -4.07 -24.50 -40.53
CA LEU A 9 -2.72 -23.93 -40.60
C LEU A 9 -1.88 -24.58 -41.71
N LYS A 10 -1.97 -25.91 -41.87
CA LYS A 10 -1.31 -26.63 -42.98
C LYS A 10 -1.88 -26.26 -44.34
N GLU A 11 -3.17 -25.94 -44.41
CA GLU A 11 -3.82 -25.49 -45.64
C GLU A 11 -3.38 -24.07 -46.02
N ILE A 12 -3.24 -23.17 -45.04
CA ILE A 12 -2.71 -21.81 -45.22
C ILE A 12 -1.25 -21.85 -45.72
N ASP A 13 -0.43 -22.71 -45.13
CA ASP A 13 0.96 -22.94 -45.53
C ASP A 13 1.08 -23.47 -46.97
N ARG A 14 0.23 -24.44 -47.34
CA ARG A 14 0.26 -25.07 -48.67
C ARG A 14 -0.30 -24.22 -49.79
N HIS A 15 -1.31 -23.37 -49.53
CA HIS A 15 -2.11 -22.78 -50.60
C HIS A 15 -1.97 -21.28 -50.82
N ARG A 16 -1.42 -20.47 -49.89
CA ARG A 16 -1.63 -19.01 -50.00
C ARG A 16 -0.42 -18.06 -49.92
N HIS A 17 0.72 -18.34 -49.29
CA HIS A 17 1.78 -17.31 -49.15
C HIS A 17 3.21 -17.83 -49.39
N HIS A 18 3.97 -17.18 -50.28
CA HIS A 18 5.44 -17.36 -50.45
C HIS A 18 6.26 -16.33 -49.65
N GLY A 19 5.62 -15.57 -48.76
CA GLY A 19 6.25 -14.54 -47.93
C GLY A 19 6.41 -14.97 -46.47
N PRO A 20 7.19 -14.24 -45.65
CA PRO A 20 7.34 -14.54 -44.23
C PRO A 20 6.00 -14.35 -43.49
N VAL A 21 5.55 -15.40 -42.81
CA VAL A 21 4.32 -15.42 -42.00
C VAL A 21 4.67 -15.41 -40.51
N ILE A 22 3.95 -14.62 -39.72
CA ILE A 22 4.06 -14.57 -38.25
C ILE A 22 2.73 -15.04 -37.66
N ALA A 23 2.80 -15.92 -36.67
CA ALA A 23 1.62 -16.37 -35.92
C ALA A 23 1.41 -15.47 -34.69
N VAL A 24 0.29 -14.75 -34.65
CA VAL A 24 -0.13 -13.98 -33.48
C VAL A 24 -1.08 -14.84 -32.66
N LEU A 25 -0.69 -15.17 -31.43
CA LEU A 25 -1.41 -16.08 -30.54
C LEU A 25 -1.96 -15.28 -29.35
N GLU A 26 -3.25 -15.43 -29.06
CA GLU A 26 -3.86 -14.90 -27.84
C GLU A 26 -4.36 -16.08 -27.02
N CYS A 27 -3.60 -16.49 -26.00
CA CYS A 27 -3.97 -17.62 -25.17
C CYS A 27 -3.37 -17.55 -23.75
N PRO A 28 -4.03 -18.13 -22.74
CA PRO A 28 -3.51 -18.14 -21.36
C PRO A 28 -2.19 -18.88 -21.20
N ASN A 29 -1.98 -19.95 -21.98
CA ASN A 29 -0.74 -20.73 -21.92
C ASN A 29 -0.30 -21.16 -23.32
N VAL A 30 0.70 -20.44 -23.84
CA VAL A 30 1.29 -20.69 -25.16
C VAL A 30 1.99 -22.04 -25.23
N ASN A 31 2.66 -22.46 -24.16
CA ASN A 31 3.42 -23.72 -24.14
C ASN A 31 2.48 -24.93 -24.26
N LEU A 32 1.33 -24.90 -23.57
CA LEU A 32 0.28 -25.91 -23.72
C LEU A 32 -0.34 -25.90 -25.13
N MET A 33 -0.42 -24.74 -25.77
CA MET A 33 -0.91 -24.63 -27.15
C MET A 33 0.10 -25.16 -28.17
N LYS A 34 1.39 -24.84 -28.04
CA LYS A 34 2.46 -25.34 -28.91
C LYS A 34 2.61 -26.86 -28.81
N THR A 35 2.63 -27.40 -27.58
CA THR A 35 2.67 -28.87 -27.37
C THR A 35 1.44 -29.57 -27.98
N GLY A 36 0.27 -28.94 -27.93
CA GLY A 36 -0.96 -29.46 -28.52
C GLY A 36 -1.08 -29.29 -30.05
N VAL A 37 -0.39 -28.32 -30.64
CA VAL A 37 -0.43 -27.97 -32.07
C VAL A 37 0.99 -27.72 -32.57
N ARG A 38 1.71 -28.81 -32.87
CA ARG A 38 3.13 -28.78 -33.30
C ARG A 38 3.41 -27.97 -34.58
N VAL A 39 2.39 -27.73 -35.42
CA VAL A 39 2.52 -26.90 -36.63
C VAL A 39 2.90 -25.46 -36.28
N LEU A 40 2.63 -25.00 -35.05
CA LEU A 40 3.03 -23.67 -34.59
C LEU A 40 4.54 -23.53 -34.36
N ASP A 41 5.29 -24.64 -34.24
CA ASP A 41 6.75 -24.59 -34.08
C ASP A 41 7.46 -24.17 -35.38
N ASP A 42 6.79 -24.31 -36.53
CA ASP A 42 7.30 -23.91 -37.84
C ASP A 42 7.20 -22.39 -38.09
N PHE A 43 6.49 -21.65 -37.22
CA PHE A 43 6.27 -20.20 -37.37
C PHE A 43 6.82 -19.39 -36.20
N PRO A 44 7.37 -18.18 -36.45
CA PRO A 44 7.64 -17.23 -35.37
C PRO A 44 6.32 -16.83 -34.71
N CYS A 45 6.20 -17.12 -33.42
CA CYS A 45 4.99 -16.87 -32.65
C CYS A 45 5.16 -15.62 -31.79
N VAL A 46 4.18 -14.72 -31.84
CA VAL A 46 4.08 -13.54 -30.97
C VAL A 46 2.85 -13.71 -30.08
N ASN A 47 3.00 -13.55 -28.78
CA ASN A 47 1.92 -13.76 -27.81
C ASN A 47 1.26 -12.44 -27.38
N ILE A 48 -0.06 -12.38 -27.50
CA ILE A 48 -0.92 -11.34 -26.91
C ILE A 48 -1.29 -11.81 -25.50
N PRO A 49 -1.08 -10.97 -24.46
CA PRO A 49 -1.52 -11.27 -23.10
C PRO A 49 -3.04 -11.47 -23.05
N SER A 50 -3.50 -12.61 -22.53
CA SER A 50 -4.93 -12.88 -22.35
C SER A 50 -5.45 -12.25 -21.07
N ASN A 51 -6.63 -11.62 -21.11
CA ASN A 51 -7.34 -11.19 -19.90
C ASN A 51 -8.24 -12.33 -19.39
N ALA A 52 -8.15 -12.68 -18.10
CA ALA A 52 -8.97 -13.73 -17.51
C ALA A 52 -10.47 -13.35 -17.46
N ARG A 53 -10.81 -12.06 -17.46
CA ARG A 53 -12.19 -11.55 -17.53
C ARG A 53 -12.88 -11.94 -18.84
N ASP A 54 -12.13 -12.12 -19.92
CA ASP A 54 -12.69 -12.51 -21.22
C ASP A 54 -13.31 -13.93 -21.18
N CYS A 55 -12.87 -14.74 -20.22
CA CYS A 55 -13.42 -16.08 -19.95
C CYS A 55 -14.53 -16.08 -18.88
N GLN A 56 -14.89 -14.93 -18.32
CA GLN A 56 -15.93 -14.80 -17.29
C GLN A 56 -17.27 -14.45 -17.93
N TYR A 57 -18.03 -15.45 -18.33
CA TYR A 57 -19.38 -15.30 -18.84
C TYR A 57 -20.35 -16.26 -18.14
N GLN A 58 -21.63 -15.87 -18.09
CA GLN A 58 -22.70 -16.69 -17.54
C GLN A 58 -22.91 -17.95 -18.40
N THR A 59 -23.26 -19.07 -17.78
CA THR A 59 -23.44 -20.36 -18.46
C THR A 59 -24.54 -20.33 -19.54
N LEU A 60 -25.51 -19.42 -19.41
CA LEU A 60 -26.56 -19.17 -20.40
C LEU A 60 -26.28 -17.83 -21.09
N GLY A 61 -26.46 -17.75 -22.41
CA GLY A 61 -26.22 -16.52 -23.19
C GLY A 61 -24.75 -16.19 -23.47
N TRP A 62 -23.81 -17.07 -23.12
CA TRP A 62 -22.37 -16.87 -23.34
C TRP A 62 -22.01 -16.60 -24.80
N GLN A 63 -22.76 -17.14 -25.76
CA GLN A 63 -22.46 -17.06 -27.20
C GLN A 63 -22.38 -15.62 -27.70
N ILE A 64 -23.33 -14.76 -27.31
CA ILE A 64 -23.36 -13.36 -27.75
C ILE A 64 -22.19 -12.59 -27.14
N VAL A 65 -21.91 -12.82 -25.86
CA VAL A 65 -20.81 -12.18 -25.14
C VAL A 65 -19.46 -12.61 -25.70
N ALA A 66 -19.25 -13.92 -25.88
CA ALA A 66 -18.03 -14.49 -26.44
C ALA A 66 -17.81 -14.07 -27.90
N ALA A 67 -18.86 -14.03 -28.73
CA ALA A 67 -18.75 -13.55 -30.11
C ALA A 67 -18.37 -12.06 -30.15
N LYS A 68 -18.99 -11.23 -29.31
CA LYS A 68 -18.68 -9.80 -29.22
C LYS A 68 -17.22 -9.57 -28.79
N ILE A 69 -16.78 -10.26 -27.74
CA ILE A 69 -15.39 -10.18 -27.25
C ILE A 69 -14.40 -10.69 -28.31
N GLY A 70 -14.68 -11.85 -28.92
CA GLY A 70 -13.83 -12.41 -29.97
C GLY A 70 -13.67 -11.48 -31.18
N MET A 71 -14.75 -10.83 -31.62
CA MET A 71 -14.68 -9.83 -32.69
C MET A 71 -13.90 -8.58 -32.27
N GLN A 72 -14.09 -8.09 -31.04
CA GLN A 72 -13.35 -6.94 -30.50
C GLN A 72 -11.84 -7.24 -30.42
N ARG A 73 -11.45 -8.41 -29.91
CA ARG A 73 -10.04 -8.83 -29.80
C ARG A 73 -9.40 -9.05 -31.17
N CYS A 74 -10.13 -9.66 -32.10
CA CYS A 74 -9.66 -9.82 -33.47
C CYS A 74 -9.37 -8.46 -34.14
N ALA A 75 -10.27 -7.48 -33.98
CA ALA A 75 -10.04 -6.12 -34.48
C ALA A 75 -8.86 -5.43 -33.79
N ALA A 76 -8.72 -5.60 -32.47
CA ALA A 76 -7.63 -5.01 -31.68
C ALA A 76 -6.25 -5.63 -31.97
N SER A 77 -6.19 -6.89 -32.43
CA SER A 77 -4.94 -7.62 -32.67
C SER A 77 -3.99 -6.93 -33.66
N SER A 78 -4.55 -6.30 -34.71
CA SER A 78 -3.79 -5.56 -35.72
C SER A 78 -3.16 -4.29 -35.12
N GLN A 79 -3.92 -3.54 -34.33
CA GLN A 79 -3.42 -2.35 -33.65
C GLN A 79 -2.31 -2.73 -32.65
N TRP A 80 -2.55 -3.77 -31.84
CA TRP A 80 -1.57 -4.30 -30.90
C TRP A 80 -0.26 -4.72 -31.59
N LEU A 81 -0.35 -5.39 -32.75
CA LEU A 81 0.82 -5.79 -33.51
C LEU A 81 1.63 -4.58 -34.01
N ASN A 82 0.96 -3.54 -34.51
CA ASN A 82 1.62 -2.31 -34.96
C ASN A 82 2.32 -1.57 -33.81
N GLU A 83 1.68 -1.52 -32.64
CA GLU A 83 2.29 -0.99 -31.41
C GLU A 83 3.52 -1.82 -31.01
N ARG A 84 3.43 -3.16 -31.11
CA ARG A 84 4.55 -4.07 -30.80
C ARG A 84 5.72 -3.95 -31.77
N ILE A 85 5.45 -3.70 -33.06
CA ILE A 85 6.47 -3.37 -34.07
C ILE A 85 7.18 -2.06 -33.73
N SER A 86 6.43 -1.05 -33.30
CA SER A 86 7.00 0.24 -32.93
C SER A 86 7.89 0.11 -31.69
N LEU A 87 7.46 -0.67 -30.70
CA LEU A 87 8.28 -1.01 -29.53
C LEU A 87 9.54 -1.80 -29.93
N SER A 88 9.42 -2.81 -30.80
CA SER A 88 10.56 -3.59 -31.30
C SER A 88 11.62 -2.72 -31.96
N ARG A 89 11.19 -1.70 -32.72
CA ARG A 89 12.08 -0.70 -33.33
C ARG A 89 12.78 0.17 -32.28
N TYR A 90 12.06 0.58 -31.23
CA TYR A 90 12.64 1.38 -30.16
C TYR A 90 13.61 0.58 -29.27
N ALA A 91 13.20 -0.60 -28.82
CA ALA A 91 14.02 -1.47 -27.98
C ALA A 91 15.17 -2.13 -28.75
N HIS A 92 15.12 -2.15 -30.08
CA HIS A 92 16.01 -2.94 -30.93
C HIS A 92 16.02 -4.42 -30.53
N VAL A 93 14.83 -5.01 -30.36
CA VAL A 93 14.62 -6.42 -29.98
C VAL A 93 13.68 -7.09 -30.97
N PRO A 94 13.97 -8.31 -31.47
CA PRO A 94 13.06 -9.03 -32.34
C PRO A 94 11.69 -9.28 -31.69
N LEU A 95 10.62 -9.14 -32.48
CA LEU A 95 9.22 -9.22 -32.02
C LEU A 95 8.88 -10.47 -31.20
N GLY A 96 9.40 -11.62 -31.59
CA GLY A 96 9.12 -12.91 -30.94
C GLY A 96 9.87 -13.13 -29.62
N ASN A 97 10.83 -12.25 -29.27
CA ASN A 97 11.72 -12.45 -28.12
C ASN A 97 11.28 -11.67 -26.88
N PHE A 98 10.28 -10.79 -27.00
CA PHE A 98 9.80 -10.08 -25.84
C PHE A 98 9.05 -11.00 -24.88
N GLU A 99 9.33 -10.82 -23.61
CA GLU A 99 8.57 -11.42 -22.52
C GLU A 99 7.19 -10.76 -22.36
N LEU A 100 6.32 -11.36 -21.54
CA LEU A 100 4.98 -10.85 -21.25
C LEU A 100 5.05 -9.42 -20.71
N ASP A 101 5.96 -9.19 -19.77
CA ASP A 101 6.28 -7.87 -19.25
C ASP A 101 7.41 -7.23 -20.06
N TRP A 102 7.02 -6.48 -21.08
CA TRP A 102 7.97 -5.82 -21.94
C TRP A 102 8.68 -4.64 -21.29
N LEU A 103 8.13 -4.06 -20.22
CA LEU A 103 8.72 -2.90 -19.56
C LEU A 103 10.00 -3.31 -18.85
N ILE A 104 9.92 -4.33 -17.99
CA ILE A 104 11.07 -4.92 -17.30
C ILE A 104 12.10 -5.42 -18.32
N HIS A 105 11.64 -6.18 -19.32
CA HIS A 105 12.52 -6.75 -20.33
C HIS A 105 13.28 -5.69 -21.14
N THR A 106 12.60 -4.61 -21.54
CA THR A 106 13.24 -3.52 -22.30
C THR A 106 14.22 -2.75 -21.42
N ALA A 107 13.86 -2.50 -20.16
CA ALA A 107 14.76 -1.85 -19.20
C ALA A 107 16.02 -2.67 -18.94
N ASP A 108 15.90 -4.00 -18.76
CA ASP A 108 17.04 -4.91 -18.62
C ASP A 108 17.97 -4.86 -19.84
N ILE A 109 17.40 -4.79 -21.05
CA ILE A 109 18.17 -4.71 -22.30
C ILE A 109 18.90 -3.38 -22.43
N PHE A 110 18.23 -2.27 -22.12
CA PHE A 110 18.86 -0.96 -22.14
C PHE A 110 19.96 -0.83 -21.09
N PHE A 111 19.72 -1.36 -19.89
CA PHE A 111 20.70 -1.32 -18.81
C PHE A 111 21.89 -2.22 -19.09
N SER A 112 21.69 -3.46 -19.54
CA SER A 112 22.80 -4.35 -19.95
C SER A 112 23.65 -3.75 -21.07
N ARG A 113 23.04 -3.10 -22.07
CA ARG A 113 23.78 -2.38 -23.12
C ARG A 113 24.60 -1.23 -22.53
N ALA A 114 24.00 -0.41 -21.68
CA ALA A 114 24.68 0.71 -21.04
C ALA A 114 25.84 0.26 -20.12
N LEU A 115 25.66 -0.83 -19.37
CA LEU A 115 26.71 -1.44 -18.54
C LEU A 115 27.87 -1.95 -19.41
N ARG A 116 27.55 -2.61 -20.53
CA ARG A 116 28.54 -3.13 -21.48
C ARG A 116 29.32 -2.02 -22.16
N ASP A 117 28.67 -0.92 -22.54
CA ASP A 117 29.32 0.26 -23.13
C ASP A 117 30.33 0.88 -22.15
N GLN A 118 30.08 0.77 -20.84
CA GLN A 118 30.99 1.21 -19.78
C GLN A 118 31.96 0.13 -19.28
N GLN A 119 32.04 -1.01 -19.98
CA GLN A 119 32.92 -2.14 -19.63
C GLN A 119 32.68 -2.71 -18.22
N GLN A 120 31.44 -2.65 -17.73
CA GLN A 120 31.04 -3.26 -16.46
C GLN A 120 30.60 -4.72 -16.64
N VAL A 121 30.73 -5.51 -15.58
CA VAL A 121 30.30 -6.92 -15.54
C VAL A 121 28.78 -7.00 -15.37
N LEU A 122 28.14 -7.97 -16.03
CA LEU A 122 26.70 -8.22 -15.91
C LEU A 122 26.46 -9.31 -14.85
N TRP A 123 25.56 -9.06 -13.90
CA TRP A 123 25.17 -9.99 -12.82
C TRP A 123 23.83 -10.70 -13.10
N ILE A 124 23.60 -11.07 -14.36
CA ILE A 124 22.32 -11.61 -14.82
C ILE A 124 21.95 -12.88 -14.05
N SER A 125 20.72 -12.93 -13.53
CA SER A 125 20.16 -14.13 -12.88
C SER A 125 18.69 -14.33 -13.26
N ASP A 126 18.25 -15.59 -13.29
CA ASP A 126 16.82 -15.93 -13.51
C ASP A 126 16.04 -16.06 -12.18
N ASN A 127 16.74 -16.05 -11.03
CA ASN A 127 16.18 -16.30 -9.70
C ASN A 127 15.98 -15.02 -8.87
N GLY A 128 16.22 -13.84 -9.45
CA GLY A 128 16.12 -12.56 -8.74
C GLY A 128 17.22 -12.33 -7.70
N ILE A 129 18.34 -13.07 -7.79
CA ILE A 129 19.50 -12.91 -6.90
C ILE A 129 20.71 -12.60 -7.78
N PRO A 130 21.35 -11.42 -7.66
CA PRO A 130 22.45 -11.04 -8.54
C PRO A 130 23.60 -12.04 -8.45
N ASP A 131 24.18 -12.39 -9.61
CA ASP A 131 25.38 -13.22 -9.64
C ASP A 131 26.61 -12.38 -9.29
N LEU A 132 27.06 -12.52 -8.05
CA LEU A 132 28.23 -11.84 -7.50
C LEU A 132 29.48 -12.74 -7.47
N GLY A 133 29.51 -13.84 -8.24
CA GLY A 133 30.72 -14.64 -8.45
C GLY A 133 31.10 -15.56 -7.29
N GLY A 134 30.11 -16.09 -6.55
CA GLY A 134 30.32 -17.12 -5.52
C GLY A 134 30.37 -16.63 -4.07
N THR A 135 30.14 -15.33 -3.82
CA THR A 135 29.86 -14.77 -2.48
C THR A 135 28.46 -15.14 -1.95
N THR A 136 27.78 -16.03 -2.66
CA THR A 136 26.43 -16.50 -2.37
C THR A 136 26.46 -17.48 -1.19
N GLU A 137 25.97 -17.04 -0.02
CA GLU A 137 24.97 -17.80 0.74
C GLU A 137 24.42 -17.10 2.00
N LEU A 138 25.06 -16.06 2.56
CA LEU A 138 24.68 -15.57 3.90
C LEU A 138 24.43 -14.07 4.10
N GLU A 139 24.70 -13.17 3.15
CA GLU A 139 24.62 -11.71 3.43
C GLU A 139 23.81 -10.86 2.41
N SER A 140 23.80 -11.21 1.13
CA SER A 140 23.24 -10.33 0.08
C SER A 140 21.70 -10.40 -0.09
N CYS A 141 21.06 -11.44 0.45
CA CYS A 141 19.62 -11.71 0.27
C CYS A 141 18.68 -10.96 1.25
N PHE A 142 19.20 -10.09 2.13
CA PHE A 142 18.57 -9.85 3.43
C PHE A 142 17.78 -8.56 3.60
N ALA A 143 17.72 -7.68 2.61
CA ALA A 143 17.16 -6.34 2.83
C ALA A 143 16.38 -5.79 1.64
N ASP A 144 15.42 -6.57 1.14
CA ASP A 144 14.37 -6.07 0.24
C ASP A 144 13.13 -5.54 0.99
N GLU A 145 13.01 -5.78 2.31
CA GLU A 145 12.05 -5.06 3.16
C GLU A 145 12.57 -3.65 3.39
N VAL A 146 12.47 -2.80 2.38
CA VAL A 146 12.68 -1.38 2.58
C VAL A 146 11.41 -0.79 3.14
N ASN A 147 11.46 -0.39 4.40
CA ASN A 147 10.34 0.22 5.08
C ASN A 147 10.04 1.58 4.41
N GLN A 148 8.96 1.62 3.63
CA GLN A 148 8.47 2.87 3.08
C GLN A 148 8.07 3.81 4.24
N PRO A 149 8.49 5.07 4.20
CA PRO A 149 8.14 6.03 5.24
C PRO A 149 6.64 6.35 5.15
N VAL A 150 5.87 5.81 6.09
CA VAL A 150 4.47 6.20 6.30
C VAL A 150 4.43 7.17 7.47
N LEU A 151 4.12 8.43 7.17
CA LEU A 151 3.88 9.45 8.18
C LEU A 151 2.38 9.65 8.31
N ALA A 152 1.83 9.31 9.46
CA ALA A 152 0.44 9.54 9.79
C ALA A 152 0.38 10.37 11.08
N TYR A 153 -0.36 11.47 11.03
CA TYR A 153 -0.67 12.32 12.17
C TYR A 153 -2.17 12.21 12.45
N PRO A 154 -2.57 11.32 13.39
CA PRO A 154 -3.97 11.18 13.76
C PRO A 154 -4.49 12.50 14.36
N GLY A 155 -5.67 12.93 13.92
CA GLY A 155 -6.22 14.21 14.33
C GLY A 155 -7.55 14.56 13.68
N ALA A 156 -8.22 15.58 14.25
CA ALA A 156 -9.39 16.21 13.64
C ALA A 156 -8.98 17.52 12.95
N TYR A 157 -9.04 17.52 11.62
CA TYR A 157 -8.68 18.66 10.78
C TYR A 157 -9.95 19.33 10.27
N ARG A 158 -10.29 20.49 10.84
CA ARG A 158 -11.55 21.21 10.54
C ARG A 158 -11.43 22.23 9.43
N LYS A 159 -10.21 22.49 8.97
CA LYS A 159 -9.90 23.35 7.84
C LYS A 159 -9.81 22.51 6.57
N VAL A 160 -9.79 23.18 5.43
CA VAL A 160 -9.79 22.49 4.13
C VAL A 160 -8.48 21.72 3.97
N ALA A 161 -8.60 20.40 3.90
CA ALA A 161 -7.49 19.50 3.59
C ALA A 161 -7.48 19.16 2.09
N ALA A 162 -6.29 19.09 1.51
CA ALA A 162 -6.07 18.73 0.11
C ALA A 162 -5.32 17.41 0.02
N GLU A 163 -5.84 16.50 -0.80
CA GLU A 163 -5.20 15.25 -1.17
C GLU A 163 -4.44 15.43 -2.48
N LEU A 164 -3.12 15.24 -2.40
CA LEU A 164 -2.19 15.35 -3.52
C LEU A 164 -1.61 13.96 -3.83
N LYS A 165 -1.70 13.55 -5.10
CA LYS A 165 -1.03 12.35 -5.60
C LYS A 165 0.38 12.72 -6.06
N LEU A 166 1.36 11.92 -5.68
CA LEU A 166 2.77 12.13 -5.97
C LEU A 166 3.22 11.21 -7.10
N HIS A 167 3.77 11.82 -8.15
CA HIS A 167 4.31 11.12 -9.32
C HIS A 167 5.82 11.31 -9.45
N HIS A 168 6.48 10.34 -10.11
CA HIS A 168 7.89 10.41 -10.54
C HIS A 168 8.95 10.63 -9.43
N LEU A 169 8.65 10.28 -8.17
CA LEU A 169 9.63 10.39 -7.07
C LEU A 169 10.94 9.65 -7.36
N ALA A 170 10.84 8.42 -7.86
CA ALA A 170 12.01 7.57 -8.13
C ALA A 170 12.90 8.16 -9.24
N VAL A 171 12.28 8.69 -10.31
CA VAL A 171 12.98 9.35 -11.42
C VAL A 171 13.67 10.61 -10.90
N ASN A 172 12.96 11.47 -10.17
CA ASN A 172 13.53 12.69 -9.61
C ASN A 172 14.69 12.39 -8.65
N ALA A 173 14.51 11.41 -7.74
CA ALA A 173 15.52 11.00 -6.78
C ALA A 173 16.80 10.49 -7.46
N LEU A 174 16.67 9.67 -8.51
CA LEU A 174 17.81 9.18 -9.27
C LEU A 174 18.59 10.31 -9.96
N LEU A 175 17.87 11.27 -10.57
CA LEU A 175 18.49 12.39 -11.29
C LEU A 175 19.16 13.39 -10.34
N LYS A 176 18.52 13.70 -9.22
CA LYS A 176 18.99 14.68 -8.22
C LYS A 176 19.86 14.05 -7.12
N SER A 177 20.14 12.76 -7.20
CA SER A 177 20.99 11.98 -6.28
C SER A 177 22.32 12.65 -5.90
N ASN A 178 23.01 13.28 -6.85
CA ASN A 178 24.29 13.97 -6.59
C ASN A 178 24.07 15.22 -5.71
N GLN A 179 23.03 16.01 -5.98
CA GLN A 179 22.71 17.21 -5.19
C GLN A 179 22.33 16.81 -3.76
N VAL A 180 21.58 15.71 -3.60
CA VAL A 180 21.26 15.15 -2.28
C VAL A 180 22.52 14.70 -1.55
N ASN A 181 23.46 14.04 -2.24
CA ASN A 181 24.73 13.64 -1.64
C ASN A 181 25.58 14.85 -1.19
N GLU A 182 25.64 15.92 -1.99
CA GLU A 182 26.35 17.15 -1.64
C GLU A 182 25.74 17.83 -0.40
N MET A 183 24.40 17.86 -0.31
CA MET A 183 23.70 18.40 0.87
C MET A 183 23.96 17.62 2.16
N GLU A 184 24.33 16.35 2.04
CA GLU A 184 24.67 15.48 3.17
C GLU A 184 26.16 15.41 3.46
N GLY A 185 26.97 16.20 2.75
CA GLY A 185 28.42 16.23 2.94
C GLY A 185 29.12 14.99 2.42
N GLY A 186 28.66 14.39 1.31
CA GLY A 186 29.37 13.29 0.64
C GLY A 186 29.17 11.89 1.25
N ALA A 187 28.50 11.80 2.40
CA ALA A 187 28.31 10.57 3.15
C ALA A 187 27.24 9.62 2.55
N LEU A 188 26.42 10.04 1.58
CA LEU A 188 25.35 9.22 1.01
C LEU A 188 25.89 8.00 0.25
N PHE A 189 27.01 8.18 -0.43
CA PHE A 189 27.67 7.15 -1.24
C PHE A 189 28.95 6.60 -0.59
N GLY A 190 29.23 6.93 0.68
CA GLY A 190 30.41 6.43 1.40
C GLY A 190 31.76 6.88 0.82
N LEU A 191 31.79 7.93 -0.01
CA LEU A 191 32.99 8.29 -0.79
C LEU A 191 34.06 9.09 -0.01
N ASP A 192 33.77 9.60 1.18
CA ASP A 192 34.75 10.29 2.04
C ASP A 192 35.36 9.33 3.08
N MET A 193 36.20 8.41 2.61
CA MET A 193 37.42 8.08 3.34
C MET A 193 38.57 8.74 2.58
N ASP A 194 38.86 9.98 2.97
CA ASP A 194 39.97 10.76 2.42
C ASP A 194 41.28 9.96 2.44
N LEU A 195 42.03 10.12 1.35
CA LEU A 195 43.34 9.56 1.04
C LEU A 195 44.45 10.09 1.99
N ASN A 196 44.35 9.81 3.29
CA ASN A 196 45.44 10.01 4.24
C ASN A 196 45.97 8.66 4.75
N PRO A 197 47.09 8.13 4.21
CA PRO A 197 47.73 6.94 4.75
C PRO A 197 48.52 7.36 6.00
N GLY A 198 47.84 7.52 7.13
CA GLY A 198 48.51 7.90 8.37
C GLY A 198 47.58 8.05 9.57
N ALA A 199 47.59 7.02 10.42
CA ALA A 199 47.20 7.00 11.83
C ALA A 199 45.72 6.77 12.20
N HIS A 200 45.49 5.59 12.80
CA HIS A 200 44.53 5.25 13.86
C HIS A 200 43.02 5.47 13.65
N ASP A 201 42.30 4.41 13.27
CA ASP A 201 41.37 3.66 14.13
C ASP A 201 40.78 2.45 13.36
N ILE A 202 41.03 1.24 13.83
CA ILE A 202 40.79 -0.03 13.09
C ILE A 202 39.43 -0.65 13.48
N ASN A 203 38.43 0.14 13.89
CA ASN A 203 37.22 -0.41 14.50
C ASN A 203 35.87 0.08 13.93
N GLU A 204 35.87 0.65 12.73
CA GLU A 204 34.64 0.90 11.93
C GLU A 204 34.58 0.06 10.64
N MET A 205 35.50 -0.89 10.46
CA MET A 205 35.69 -1.62 9.20
C MET A 205 35.18 -3.06 9.27
N CYS A 206 33.87 -3.26 9.18
CA CYS A 206 33.26 -4.53 8.75
C CYS A 206 31.80 -4.44 8.23
N CYS A 207 31.28 -3.24 7.94
CA CYS A 207 30.19 -3.13 6.96
C CYS A 207 30.85 -2.93 5.61
N VAL A 208 31.21 -4.03 4.94
CA VAL A 208 31.73 -3.99 3.57
C VAL A 208 30.73 -3.23 2.71
N ASP A 209 31.27 -2.24 2.00
CA ASP A 209 30.58 -1.13 1.36
C ASP A 209 29.79 -1.56 0.11
N GLU A 210 28.67 -2.26 0.32
CA GLU A 210 27.73 -2.62 -0.76
C GLU A 210 27.28 -1.36 -1.56
N ALA A 211 27.21 -0.20 -0.90
CA ALA A 211 26.82 1.05 -1.53
C ALA A 211 27.90 1.63 -2.46
N ALA A 212 29.19 1.61 -2.06
CA ALA A 212 30.28 2.03 -2.94
C ALA A 212 30.51 1.06 -4.10
N SER A 213 30.34 -0.24 -3.89
CA SER A 213 30.47 -1.24 -4.96
C SER A 213 29.42 -1.05 -6.06
N CYS A 214 28.20 -0.63 -5.71
CA CYS A 214 27.12 -0.39 -6.67
C CYS A 214 27.05 1.05 -7.21
N ALA A 215 27.89 1.97 -6.72
CA ALA A 215 27.92 3.36 -7.19
C ALA A 215 28.20 3.53 -8.70
N PRO A 216 29.13 2.76 -9.33
CA PRO A 216 29.34 2.83 -10.77
C PRO A 216 28.12 2.40 -11.57
N ALA A 217 27.45 1.30 -11.16
CA ALA A 217 26.23 0.81 -11.78
C ALA A 217 25.08 1.83 -11.66
N PHE A 218 24.94 2.46 -10.50
CA PHE A 218 23.94 3.50 -10.27
C PHE A 218 24.20 4.77 -11.10
N ARG A 219 25.47 5.11 -11.36
CA ARG A 219 25.83 6.20 -12.29
C ARG A 219 25.41 5.87 -13.72
N VAL A 220 25.61 4.63 -14.17
CA VAL A 220 25.15 4.16 -15.50
C VAL A 220 23.63 4.26 -15.58
N LEU A 221 22.94 3.77 -14.55
CA LEU A 221 21.49 3.82 -14.44
C LEU A 221 20.97 5.27 -14.54
N LYS A 222 21.59 6.20 -13.81
CA LYS A 222 21.26 7.63 -13.89
C LYS A 222 21.40 8.18 -15.31
N GLN A 223 22.50 7.87 -15.99
CA GLN A 223 22.73 8.33 -17.38
C GLN A 223 21.72 7.72 -18.35
N LEU A 224 21.34 6.46 -18.16
CA LEU A 224 20.31 5.81 -18.96
C LEU A 224 18.96 6.53 -18.81
N ILE A 225 18.54 6.80 -17.58
CA ILE A 225 17.28 7.50 -17.30
C ILE A 225 17.30 8.94 -17.80
N GLN A 226 18.44 9.64 -17.75
CA GLN A 226 18.60 10.95 -18.39
C GLN A 226 18.37 10.90 -19.90
N ARG A 227 18.85 9.86 -20.58
CA ARG A 227 18.61 9.66 -22.03
C ARG A 227 17.14 9.34 -22.30
N CYS A 228 16.53 8.42 -21.55
CA CYS A 228 15.10 8.10 -21.68
C CYS A 228 14.22 9.33 -21.44
N LEU A 229 14.58 10.19 -20.49
CA LEU A 229 13.89 11.44 -20.24
C LEU A 229 14.03 12.42 -21.41
N ALA A 230 15.24 12.58 -21.96
CA ALA A 230 15.46 13.39 -23.14
C ALA A 230 14.64 12.86 -24.34
N ASP A 231 14.54 11.54 -24.52
CA ASP A 231 13.70 10.93 -25.53
C ASP A 231 12.22 11.23 -25.30
N ALA A 232 11.72 11.07 -24.06
CA ALA A 232 10.31 11.34 -23.73
C ALA A 232 9.94 12.81 -24.00
N VAL A 233 10.77 13.76 -23.57
CA VAL A 233 10.50 15.21 -23.71
C VAL A 233 10.74 15.71 -25.13
N THR A 234 11.84 15.29 -25.78
CA THR A 234 12.25 15.86 -27.08
C THR A 234 11.55 15.16 -28.25
N SER A 235 11.43 13.83 -28.19
CA SER A 235 10.85 13.02 -29.28
C SER A 235 9.39 12.67 -29.05
N GLY A 236 8.84 12.94 -27.86
CA GLY A 236 7.46 12.60 -27.51
C GLY A 236 7.22 11.09 -27.49
N ASN A 237 8.25 10.30 -27.17
CA ASN A 237 8.17 8.84 -27.24
C ASN A 237 7.40 8.25 -26.05
N VAL A 238 6.23 7.70 -26.35
CA VAL A 238 5.32 7.06 -25.38
C VAL A 238 5.98 5.88 -24.66
N PHE A 239 6.88 5.14 -25.33
CA PHE A 239 7.55 3.99 -24.71
C PHE A 239 8.60 4.44 -23.69
N ALA A 240 9.29 5.55 -23.95
CA ALA A 240 10.26 6.12 -23.02
C ALA A 240 9.55 6.65 -21.76
N ASP A 241 8.42 7.33 -21.93
CA ASP A 241 7.57 7.78 -20.82
C ASP A 241 7.06 6.61 -19.98
N ALA A 242 6.56 5.54 -20.61
CA ALA A 242 6.14 4.33 -19.91
C ALA A 242 7.29 3.67 -19.11
N LEU A 243 8.51 3.64 -19.64
CA LEU A 243 9.68 3.13 -18.91
C LEU A 243 10.00 4.00 -17.68
N LEU A 244 9.87 5.32 -17.77
CA LEU A 244 10.10 6.24 -16.65
C LEU A 244 9.07 6.07 -15.54
N GLN A 245 7.80 5.90 -15.89
CA GLN A 245 6.71 5.64 -14.95
C GLN A 245 6.91 4.33 -14.18
N HIS A 246 7.43 3.29 -14.85
CA HIS A 246 7.66 1.98 -14.27
C HIS A 246 9.11 1.72 -13.80
N LEU A 247 9.95 2.76 -13.71
CA LEU A 247 11.34 2.66 -13.27
C LEU A 247 11.46 2.01 -11.88
N TYR A 248 10.69 2.50 -10.90
CA TYR A 248 10.72 1.97 -9.54
C TYR A 248 10.32 0.49 -9.51
N ARG A 249 9.27 0.14 -10.26
CA ARG A 249 8.81 -1.24 -10.41
C ARG A 249 9.90 -2.15 -10.97
N TRP A 250 10.61 -1.72 -12.00
CA TRP A 250 11.68 -2.51 -12.61
C TRP A 250 12.79 -2.82 -11.60
N ILE A 251 13.23 -1.82 -10.83
CA ILE A 251 14.31 -1.98 -9.84
C ILE A 251 13.86 -2.87 -8.67
N CYS A 252 12.61 -2.77 -8.23
CA CYS A 252 12.08 -3.57 -7.12
C CYS A 252 11.71 -5.01 -7.51
N SER A 253 11.57 -5.31 -8.80
CA SER A 253 11.03 -6.60 -9.22
C SER A 253 12.12 -7.67 -9.24
N PRO A 254 11.97 -8.76 -8.47
CA PRO A 254 12.88 -9.91 -8.56
C PRO A 254 12.72 -10.68 -9.88
N GLN A 255 11.72 -10.34 -10.71
CA GLN A 255 11.59 -10.88 -12.06
C GLN A 255 12.53 -10.22 -13.07
N SER A 256 13.13 -9.07 -12.72
CA SER A 256 14.18 -8.45 -13.54
C SER A 256 15.44 -9.31 -13.50
N LYS A 257 16.03 -9.52 -14.67
CA LYS A 257 17.26 -10.32 -14.79
C LYS A 257 18.48 -9.60 -14.23
N LEU A 258 18.45 -8.26 -14.21
CA LEU A 258 19.50 -7.40 -13.66
C LEU A 258 19.12 -6.87 -12.28
N HIS A 259 18.16 -7.50 -11.60
CA HIS A 259 17.78 -7.11 -10.25
C HIS A 259 18.98 -7.15 -9.32
N ASP A 260 19.22 -6.01 -8.66
CA ASP A 260 20.24 -5.86 -7.62
C ASP A 260 19.61 -5.16 -6.40
N PRO A 261 19.45 -5.88 -5.27
CA PRO A 261 18.94 -5.32 -4.03
C PRO A 261 19.76 -4.12 -3.52
N ALA A 262 21.07 -4.06 -3.79
CA ALA A 262 21.91 -2.95 -3.33
C ALA A 262 21.57 -1.64 -4.08
N VAL A 263 21.37 -1.72 -5.40
CA VAL A 263 20.89 -0.59 -6.22
C VAL A 263 19.50 -0.15 -5.77
N HIS A 264 18.59 -1.09 -5.48
CA HIS A 264 17.27 -0.80 -4.94
C HIS A 264 17.34 -0.04 -3.62
N ARG A 265 18.12 -0.54 -2.64
CA ARG A 265 18.31 0.13 -1.33
C ARG A 265 18.90 1.52 -1.48
N MET A 266 19.88 1.68 -2.37
CA MET A 266 20.50 2.98 -2.61
C MET A 266 19.50 3.99 -3.17
N LEU A 267 18.73 3.60 -4.20
CA LEU A 267 17.66 4.44 -4.73
C LEU A 267 16.63 4.79 -3.65
N HIS A 268 16.20 3.80 -2.87
CA HIS A 268 15.20 4.02 -1.82
C HIS A 268 15.70 4.97 -0.73
N LYS A 269 16.97 4.88 -0.32
CA LYS A 269 17.59 5.85 0.62
C LYS A 269 17.53 7.27 0.05
N VAL A 270 17.87 7.45 -1.23
CA VAL A 270 17.77 8.77 -1.90
C VAL A 270 16.32 9.23 -1.96
N MET A 271 15.37 8.35 -2.28
CA MET A 271 13.93 8.66 -2.29
C MET A 271 13.43 9.11 -0.92
N GLN A 272 13.79 8.41 0.16
CA GLN A 272 13.44 8.80 1.54
C GLN A 272 13.94 10.21 1.86
N LYS A 273 15.15 10.55 1.43
CA LYS A 273 15.77 11.86 1.68
C LYS A 273 15.09 12.96 0.88
N VAL A 274 14.88 12.76 -0.43
CA VAL A 274 14.13 13.70 -1.28
C VAL A 274 12.71 13.91 -0.77
N PHE A 275 12.05 12.84 -0.34
CA PHE A 275 10.71 12.90 0.23
C PHE A 275 10.71 13.68 1.56
N ALA A 276 11.65 13.44 2.45
CA ALA A 276 11.78 14.20 3.70
C ALA A 276 12.01 15.69 3.45
N LEU A 277 12.84 16.04 2.45
CA LEU A 277 13.05 17.43 2.01
C LEU A 277 11.77 18.05 1.45
N LEU A 278 11.02 17.32 0.62
CA LEU A 278 9.73 17.77 0.09
C LEU A 278 8.73 18.08 1.23
N LEU A 279 8.62 17.18 2.21
CA LEU A 279 7.77 17.39 3.37
C LEU A 279 8.23 18.56 4.25
N ALA A 280 9.54 18.76 4.39
CA ALA A 280 10.06 19.95 5.08
C ALA A 280 9.68 21.24 4.36
N GLU A 281 9.64 21.24 3.02
CA GLU A 281 9.21 22.39 2.23
C GLU A 281 7.71 22.68 2.33
N PHE A 282 6.85 21.65 2.36
CA PHE A 282 5.45 21.86 2.68
C PHE A 282 5.27 22.56 4.04
N ARG A 283 5.99 22.10 5.08
CA ARG A 283 5.96 22.74 6.40
C ARG A 283 6.45 24.19 6.37
N LYS A 284 7.51 24.50 5.61
CA LYS A 284 8.02 25.87 5.44
C LYS A 284 7.01 26.79 4.72
N LEU A 285 6.23 26.26 3.78
CA LEU A 285 5.17 26.98 3.08
C LEU A 285 3.86 27.08 3.89
N GLY A 286 3.88 26.65 5.16
CA GLY A 286 2.75 26.76 6.08
C GLY A 286 1.70 25.66 5.97
N ALA A 287 1.97 24.57 5.23
CA ALA A 287 1.09 23.42 5.18
C ALA A 287 1.37 22.47 6.36
N THR A 288 0.31 22.00 7.01
CA THR A 288 0.39 20.97 8.04
C THR A 288 0.20 19.60 7.38
N ILE A 289 1.12 18.67 7.63
CA ILE A 289 1.05 17.33 7.02
C ILE A 289 0.13 16.46 7.88
N ILE A 290 -0.88 15.85 7.26
CA ILE A 290 -1.81 14.90 7.89
C ILE A 290 -1.32 13.47 7.65
N PHE A 291 -1.06 13.16 6.38
CA PHE A 291 -0.61 11.86 5.94
C PHE A 291 0.38 12.00 4.79
N ALA A 292 1.40 11.17 4.75
CA ALA A 292 2.33 11.14 3.64
C ALA A 292 2.95 9.75 3.46
N ASN A 293 2.92 9.26 2.22
CA ASN A 293 3.71 8.13 1.72
C ASN A 293 4.29 8.49 0.33
N PHE A 294 5.00 7.57 -0.32
CA PHE A 294 5.62 7.85 -1.63
C PHE A 294 4.63 8.06 -2.79
N SER A 295 3.34 7.77 -2.61
CA SER A 295 2.33 7.88 -3.66
C SER A 295 1.31 9.01 -3.42
N LYS A 296 1.12 9.43 -2.17
CA LYS A 296 0.06 10.34 -1.74
C LYS A 296 0.48 11.15 -0.53
N VAL A 297 0.12 12.43 -0.54
CA VAL A 297 0.29 13.36 0.57
C VAL A 297 -1.05 14.05 0.83
N ILE A 298 -1.49 14.07 2.08
CA ILE A 298 -2.64 14.84 2.54
C ILE A 298 -2.11 15.99 3.40
N ILE A 299 -2.43 17.21 2.99
CA ILE A 299 -2.07 18.44 3.70
C ILE A 299 -3.31 19.18 4.19
N ASP A 300 -3.22 19.80 5.35
CA ASP A 300 -4.16 20.85 5.76
C ASP A 300 -3.61 22.22 5.32
N THR A 301 -4.44 22.93 4.56
CA THR A 301 -4.09 24.21 3.93
C THR A 301 -4.18 25.39 4.90
N GLY A 302 -4.77 25.19 6.08
CA GLY A 302 -5.02 26.27 7.03
C GLY A 302 -6.12 27.24 6.59
N LYS A 303 -6.84 26.98 5.50
CA LYS A 303 -7.91 27.83 4.95
C LYS A 303 -9.29 27.21 5.21
N SER A 304 -10.27 28.04 5.53
CA SER A 304 -11.68 27.65 5.68
C SER A 304 -12.41 27.57 4.34
N ASP A 305 -12.06 28.47 3.40
CA ASP A 305 -12.70 28.57 2.10
C ASP A 305 -12.08 27.64 1.06
N LEU A 306 -12.93 26.95 0.29
CA LEU A 306 -12.48 26.04 -0.78
C LEU A 306 -11.72 26.78 -1.89
N SER A 307 -12.15 27.97 -2.29
CA SER A 307 -11.49 28.76 -3.34
C SER A 307 -10.09 29.22 -2.90
N ALA A 308 -9.96 29.65 -1.64
CA ALA A 308 -8.68 30.03 -1.05
C ALA A 308 -7.74 28.83 -0.92
N ALA A 309 -8.27 27.66 -0.52
CA ALA A 309 -7.49 26.42 -0.44
C ALA A 309 -6.96 25.97 -1.80
N LYS A 310 -7.77 26.07 -2.87
CA LYS A 310 -7.33 25.78 -4.25
C LYS A 310 -6.25 26.74 -4.71
N ALA A 311 -6.44 28.05 -4.54
CA ALA A 311 -5.45 29.05 -4.89
C ALA A 311 -4.13 28.86 -4.12
N TYR A 312 -4.22 28.45 -2.84
CA TYR A 312 -3.05 28.06 -2.05
C TYR A 312 -2.34 26.85 -2.64
N CYS A 313 -3.07 25.77 -2.96
CA CYS A 313 -2.50 24.58 -3.59
C CYS A 313 -1.81 24.93 -4.91
N ASP A 314 -2.45 25.70 -5.80
CA ASP A 314 -1.86 26.11 -7.07
C ASP A 314 -0.59 26.95 -6.88
N SER A 315 -0.55 27.81 -5.84
CA SER A 315 0.65 28.60 -5.51
C SER A 315 1.77 27.73 -4.94
N LEU A 316 1.43 26.72 -4.15
CA LEU A 316 2.35 25.78 -3.53
C LEU A 316 2.98 24.89 -4.61
N LEU A 317 2.16 24.38 -5.55
CA LEU A 317 2.62 23.61 -6.72
C LEU A 317 3.59 24.43 -7.58
N ARG A 318 3.24 25.68 -7.90
CA ARG A 318 4.12 26.58 -8.65
C ARG A 318 5.44 26.84 -7.91
N THR A 319 5.40 27.01 -6.59
CA THR A 319 6.61 27.25 -5.78
C THR A 319 7.51 26.03 -5.67
N LEU A 320 6.97 24.83 -5.75
CA LEU A 320 7.77 23.60 -5.79
C LEU A 320 8.45 23.40 -7.14
N GLN A 321 7.76 23.73 -8.24
CA GLN A 321 8.31 23.64 -9.59
C GLN A 321 9.48 24.61 -9.84
N THR A 322 9.56 25.73 -9.11
CA THR A 322 10.71 26.65 -9.23
C THR A 322 11.98 26.12 -8.58
N ARG A 323 11.91 25.03 -7.80
CA ARG A 323 13.07 24.46 -7.12
C ARG A 323 13.67 23.32 -7.92
N ASP A 324 14.95 23.45 -8.24
CA ASP A 324 15.69 22.46 -9.02
C ASP A 324 15.66 21.04 -8.42
N LEU A 325 15.53 20.91 -7.09
CA LEU A 325 15.46 19.60 -6.40
C LEU A 325 14.17 18.83 -6.69
N PHE A 326 13.09 19.49 -7.09
CA PHE A 326 11.76 18.89 -7.29
C PHE A 326 11.25 19.04 -8.73
N GLU A 327 12.13 19.43 -9.65
CA GLU A 327 11.84 19.69 -11.07
C GLU A 327 10.96 18.60 -11.72
N TRP A 328 11.22 17.32 -11.40
CA TRP A 328 10.54 16.18 -12.00
C TRP A 328 9.44 15.58 -11.12
N ILE A 329 9.16 16.17 -9.95
CA ILE A 329 8.07 15.71 -9.10
C ILE A 329 6.78 16.39 -9.56
N GLU A 330 5.83 15.58 -10.01
CA GLU A 330 4.49 16.04 -10.33
C GLU A 330 3.54 15.73 -9.17
N LEU A 331 2.74 16.74 -8.80
CA LEU A 331 1.78 16.66 -7.71
C LEU A 331 0.39 17.00 -8.26
N GLU A 332 -0.49 16.01 -8.29
CA GLU A 332 -1.85 16.14 -8.82
C GLU A 332 -2.86 16.25 -7.66
N PRO A 333 -3.64 17.35 -7.56
CA PRO A 333 -4.70 17.45 -6.56
C PRO A 333 -5.90 16.57 -6.93
N LEU A 334 -6.17 15.53 -6.13
CA LEU A 334 -7.27 14.59 -6.37
C LEU A 334 -8.57 15.03 -5.71
N GLN A 335 -8.52 15.30 -4.40
CA GLN A 335 -9.70 15.53 -3.58
C GLN A 335 -9.47 16.63 -2.56
N PHE A 336 -10.53 17.39 -2.28
CA PHE A 336 -10.56 18.40 -1.22
C PHE A 336 -11.60 18.00 -0.18
N TRP A 337 -11.22 18.13 1.08
CA TRP A 337 -12.04 17.81 2.24
C TRP A 337 -12.33 19.10 3.01
N HIS A 338 -13.60 19.41 3.27
CA HIS A 338 -13.95 20.54 4.12
C HIS A 338 -13.58 20.32 5.59
N SER A 339 -13.74 19.08 6.05
CA SER A 339 -13.37 18.61 7.38
C SER A 339 -12.94 17.15 7.23
N LEU A 340 -11.81 16.79 7.83
CA LEU A 340 -11.23 15.46 7.77
C LEU A 340 -10.90 14.98 9.18
N LEU A 341 -11.50 13.86 9.57
CA LEU A 341 -11.17 13.12 10.77
C LEU A 341 -10.29 11.92 10.37
N PHE A 342 -9.01 11.98 10.73
CA PHE A 342 -8.01 11.03 10.25
C PHE A 342 -7.39 10.24 11.40
N MET A 343 -7.40 8.91 11.30
CA MET A 343 -6.73 8.02 12.25
C MET A 343 -5.56 7.30 11.57
N ASP A 344 -5.82 6.61 10.46
CA ASP A 344 -4.82 5.99 9.61
C ASP A 344 -5.33 5.91 8.16
N GLN A 345 -4.54 5.31 7.26
CA GLN A 345 -4.88 5.20 5.83
C GLN A 345 -6.17 4.40 5.53
N TYR A 346 -6.66 3.59 6.48
CA TYR A 346 -7.86 2.76 6.34
C TYR A 346 -9.01 3.22 7.24
N ASN A 347 -8.73 4.12 8.20
CA ASN A 347 -9.65 4.64 9.19
C ASN A 347 -9.66 6.17 9.10
N TYR A 348 -10.56 6.70 8.27
CA TYR A 348 -10.79 8.12 8.12
C TYR A 348 -12.25 8.42 7.74
N GLY A 349 -12.71 9.61 8.10
CA GLY A 349 -13.99 10.15 7.67
C GLY A 349 -13.79 11.59 7.21
N GLY A 350 -14.49 12.01 6.16
CA GLY A 350 -14.35 13.37 5.66
C GLY A 350 -15.58 13.88 4.91
N ILE A 351 -15.78 15.19 4.99
CA ILE A 351 -16.80 15.89 4.22
C ILE A 351 -16.18 16.32 2.89
N GLN A 352 -16.63 15.72 1.77
CA GLN A 352 -16.04 16.00 0.47
C GLN A 352 -16.50 17.36 -0.06
N ALA A 353 -15.54 18.18 -0.49
CA ALA A 353 -15.82 19.42 -1.19
C ALA A 353 -16.05 19.13 -2.67
N LYS A 354 -17.31 19.09 -3.12
CA LYS A 354 -17.63 18.89 -4.54
C LYS A 354 -17.07 20.05 -5.35
N VAL A 355 -16.07 19.78 -6.18
CA VAL A 355 -15.61 20.71 -7.20
C VAL A 355 -16.64 20.69 -8.32
N HIS A 356 -17.46 21.74 -8.43
CA HIS A 356 -18.16 22.00 -9.69
C HIS A 356 -17.11 22.38 -10.74
N GLY A 357 -16.54 21.37 -11.40
CA GLY A 357 -15.60 21.46 -12.52
C GLY A 357 -15.92 20.31 -13.46
N GLY A 358 -16.25 20.64 -14.70
CA GLY A 358 -16.97 19.78 -15.63
C GLY A 358 -16.24 18.50 -16.05
N SER A 359 -17.00 17.42 -16.10
CA SER A 359 -16.81 16.43 -17.17
C SER A 359 -17.30 17.07 -18.48
N PRO A 360 -16.55 17.00 -19.60
CA PRO A 360 -16.98 17.57 -20.88
C PRO A 360 -18.04 16.74 -21.61
N ASP A 361 -18.61 15.69 -21.00
CA ASP A 361 -19.59 14.82 -21.67
C ASP A 361 -20.86 14.65 -20.83
N SER A 362 -21.73 15.66 -20.82
CA SER A 362 -23.19 15.46 -20.76
C SER A 362 -23.92 16.72 -21.26
N THR A 363 -24.24 16.76 -22.55
CA THR A 363 -25.14 17.74 -23.13
C THR A 363 -26.57 17.52 -22.61
N SER A 364 -27.09 18.38 -21.74
CA SER A 364 -28.52 18.76 -21.80
C SER A 364 -28.92 19.93 -20.87
N LYS A 365 -29.21 21.04 -21.55
CA LYS A 365 -30.21 22.10 -21.27
C LYS A 365 -29.99 23.08 -20.10
N PRO A 366 -29.91 24.40 -20.40
CA PRO A 366 -30.10 25.45 -19.41
C PRO A 366 -31.59 25.78 -19.26
N ASN A 367 -32.01 26.15 -18.05
CA ASN A 367 -33.02 27.17 -17.68
C ASN A 367 -33.83 26.75 -16.44
N ASN A 368 -33.58 27.36 -15.29
CA ASN A 368 -34.43 28.40 -14.69
C ASN A 368 -34.13 28.63 -13.19
N GLU A 369 -34.37 29.87 -12.81
CA GLU A 369 -34.07 30.56 -11.56
C GLU A 369 -34.59 29.90 -10.27
N GLY A 370 -33.80 30.01 -9.20
CA GLY A 370 -34.30 30.35 -7.87
C GLY A 370 -34.82 29.23 -6.97
N VAL A 371 -33.95 28.33 -6.49
CA VAL A 371 -34.03 27.71 -5.15
C VAL A 371 -32.60 27.43 -4.69
N HIS A 372 -32.24 27.81 -3.47
CA HIS A 372 -31.03 27.34 -2.79
C HIS A 372 -31.06 25.81 -2.75
N ASP A 373 -30.36 25.16 -3.68
CA ASP A 373 -30.17 23.73 -3.65
C ASP A 373 -29.27 23.45 -2.44
N GLU A 374 -29.86 22.91 -1.36
CA GLU A 374 -29.11 22.38 -0.23
C GLU A 374 -28.16 21.32 -0.78
N SER A 375 -26.95 21.74 -1.11
CA SER A 375 -25.91 20.92 -1.70
C SER A 375 -25.78 19.64 -0.86
N GLN A 376 -26.24 18.51 -1.40
CA GLN A 376 -26.11 17.20 -0.75
C GLN A 376 -24.65 17.00 -0.34
N VAL A 377 -24.39 17.18 0.96
CA VAL A 377 -23.09 17.05 1.59
C VAL A 377 -22.75 15.57 1.55
N ASP A 378 -21.71 15.22 0.80
CA ASP A 378 -21.28 13.84 0.68
C ASP A 378 -20.24 13.55 1.78
N ILE A 379 -20.63 12.71 2.75
CA ILE A 379 -19.76 12.32 3.87
C ILE A 379 -19.16 10.96 3.53
N VAL A 380 -17.87 10.94 3.24
CA VAL A 380 -17.13 9.70 3.02
C VAL A 380 -16.75 9.12 4.37
N SER A 381 -17.12 7.86 4.61
CA SER A 381 -16.88 7.16 5.88
C SER A 381 -16.17 5.83 5.60
N SER A 382 -14.86 5.79 5.88
CA SER A 382 -14.03 4.60 5.72
C SER A 382 -13.43 4.21 7.06
N TRP A 383 -14.10 3.30 7.78
CA TRP A 383 -13.67 2.84 9.11
C TRP A 383 -13.56 1.32 9.13
N ASN A 384 -12.35 0.80 8.94
CA ASN A 384 -12.07 -0.64 9.11
C ASN A 384 -12.37 -1.09 10.56
N ILE A 385 -12.10 -0.24 11.56
CA ILE A 385 -12.46 -0.52 12.97
C ILE A 385 -13.96 -0.77 13.18
N ALA A 386 -14.82 -0.18 12.33
CA ALA A 386 -16.26 -0.39 12.41
C ALA A 386 -16.64 -1.79 11.90
N GLU A 387 -15.94 -2.33 10.90
CA GLU A 387 -16.23 -3.65 10.32
C GLU A 387 -16.03 -4.79 11.34
N ASN A 388 -15.16 -4.59 12.32
CA ASN A 388 -14.94 -5.51 13.43
C ASN A 388 -16.05 -5.47 14.50
N LEU A 389 -16.93 -4.47 14.47
CA LEU A 389 -18.09 -4.39 15.36
C LEU A 389 -19.25 -5.24 14.84
N PRO A 390 -20.16 -5.71 15.70
CA PRO A 390 -21.39 -6.35 15.23
C PRO A 390 -22.27 -5.41 14.38
N LYS A 391 -22.97 -5.97 13.38
CA LYS A 391 -23.81 -5.21 12.42
C LYS A 391 -24.75 -4.20 13.08
N ALA A 392 -25.41 -4.57 14.18
CA ALA A 392 -26.33 -3.67 14.90
C ALA A 392 -25.64 -2.40 15.44
N THR A 393 -24.36 -2.49 15.81
CA THR A 393 -23.57 -1.35 16.32
C THR A 393 -22.79 -0.61 15.23
N GLN A 394 -22.60 -1.21 14.05
CA GLN A 394 -21.91 -0.59 12.91
C GLN A 394 -22.64 0.67 12.42
N ASP A 395 -23.94 0.58 12.20
CA ASP A 395 -24.75 1.71 11.72
C ASP A 395 -24.74 2.87 12.73
N HIS A 396 -24.86 2.53 14.03
CA HIS A 396 -24.76 3.50 15.11
C HIS A 396 -23.39 4.18 15.17
N PHE A 397 -22.31 3.43 14.94
CA PHE A 397 -20.95 3.96 14.90
C PHE A 397 -20.80 4.98 13.77
N ILE A 398 -21.18 4.60 12.55
CA ILE A 398 -21.09 5.46 11.37
C ILE A 398 -21.92 6.73 11.57
N LEU A 399 -23.14 6.61 12.11
CA LEU A 399 -24.00 7.75 12.40
C LEU A 399 -23.36 8.72 13.41
N VAL A 400 -22.89 8.23 14.55
CA VAL A 400 -22.26 9.08 15.58
C VAL A 400 -21.03 9.81 15.03
N VAL A 401 -20.16 9.10 14.30
CA VAL A 401 -18.95 9.70 13.73
C VAL A 401 -19.29 10.71 12.64
N SER A 402 -20.28 10.42 11.79
CA SER A 402 -20.74 11.34 10.75
C SER A 402 -21.30 12.65 11.33
N GLU A 403 -22.11 12.56 12.40
CA GLU A 403 -22.61 13.72 13.13
C GLU A 403 -21.51 14.51 13.82
N PHE A 404 -20.51 13.84 14.40
CA PHE A 404 -19.36 14.51 15.00
C PHE A 404 -18.55 15.33 14.00
N MET A 405 -18.55 14.96 12.72
CA MET A 405 -17.95 15.75 11.64
C MET A 405 -18.89 16.85 11.14
N TYR A 406 -20.17 16.54 10.96
CA TYR A 406 -21.15 17.45 10.34
C TYR A 406 -21.57 18.60 11.25
N ILE A 407 -21.87 18.34 12.53
CA ILE A 407 -22.39 19.35 13.47
C ILE A 407 -21.40 20.53 13.62
N PRO A 408 -20.10 20.31 13.86
CA PRO A 408 -19.15 21.41 13.99
C PRO A 408 -18.92 22.15 12.67
N TRP A 409 -18.92 21.43 11.55
CA TRP A 409 -18.75 22.02 10.23
C TRP A 409 -19.92 22.95 9.88
N LYS A 410 -21.16 22.50 10.12
CA LYS A 410 -22.37 23.31 9.90
C LYS A 410 -22.35 24.58 10.75
N TYR A 411 -22.02 24.44 12.04
CA TYR A 411 -21.90 25.59 12.94
C TYR A 411 -20.83 26.58 12.47
N ALA A 412 -19.66 26.10 12.04
CA ALA A 412 -18.60 26.96 11.51
C ALA A 412 -19.04 27.70 10.24
N GLN A 413 -19.78 27.03 9.35
CA GLN A 413 -20.31 27.64 8.13
C GLN A 413 -21.34 28.74 8.45
N GLU A 414 -22.25 28.50 9.40
CA GLU A 414 -23.23 29.49 9.85
C GLU A 414 -22.56 30.74 10.45
N GLN A 415 -21.50 30.56 11.25
CA GLN A 415 -20.71 31.66 11.81
C GLN A 415 -20.01 32.49 10.72
N GLU A 416 -19.47 31.85 9.69
CA GLU A 416 -18.85 32.55 8.55
C GLU A 416 -19.88 33.32 7.69
N VAL A 417 -21.11 32.81 7.53
CA VAL A 417 -22.19 33.53 6.83
C VAL A 417 -22.63 34.76 7.64
N ILE A 418 -22.80 34.62 8.95
CA ILE A 418 -23.09 35.75 9.86
C ILE A 418 -21.99 36.80 9.72
N ARG A 419 -20.72 36.38 9.68
CA ARG A 419 -19.58 37.27 9.49
C ARG A 419 -19.60 37.95 8.12
N ALA A 420 -19.82 37.22 7.04
CA ALA A 420 -19.89 37.78 5.69
C ALA A 420 -20.97 38.85 5.58
N SER A 421 -22.11 38.67 6.26
CA SER A 421 -23.17 39.67 6.34
C SER A 421 -22.75 40.95 7.09
N MET A 422 -21.92 40.83 8.13
CA MET A 422 -21.38 41.97 8.91
C MET A 422 -20.21 42.68 8.23
N ARG A 423 -19.56 42.05 7.24
CA ARG A 423 -18.32 42.54 6.60
C ARG A 423 -18.56 43.47 5.40
N ASN A 424 -19.81 43.72 5.02
CA ASN A 424 -20.19 44.58 3.88
C ASN A 424 -19.85 46.08 4.03
N GLY A 425 -18.95 46.46 4.95
CA GLY A 425 -18.66 47.86 5.26
C GLY A 425 -17.24 48.24 5.72
N ASN A 426 -16.26 47.35 5.92
CA ASN A 426 -14.92 47.78 6.33
C ASN A 426 -13.79 46.86 5.83
N SER A 427 -12.81 47.46 5.14
CA SER A 427 -11.56 46.84 4.70
C SER A 427 -10.57 46.72 5.87
N CYS A 428 -10.48 45.55 6.49
CA CYS A 428 -9.51 45.31 7.57
C CYS A 428 -8.19 44.72 7.03
N THR A 429 -7.09 45.23 7.59
CA THR A 429 -5.72 44.74 7.43
C THR A 429 -5.54 43.28 7.91
N PRO A 430 -4.55 42.53 7.39
CA PRO A 430 -4.37 41.10 7.65
C PRO A 430 -4.23 40.72 9.13
N SER A 431 -3.71 41.61 9.99
CA SER A 431 -3.52 41.36 11.43
C SER A 431 -4.84 41.19 12.19
N ILE A 432 -5.90 41.91 11.79
CA ILE A 432 -7.23 41.84 12.42
C ILE A 432 -7.94 40.55 11.97
N ALA A 433 -7.71 40.12 10.72
CA ALA A 433 -8.27 38.88 10.19
C ALA A 433 -7.73 37.62 10.91
N ALA A 434 -6.46 37.63 11.33
CA ALA A 434 -5.86 36.53 12.08
C ALA A 434 -6.44 36.41 13.50
N ALA A 435 -6.47 37.50 14.28
CA ALA A 435 -7.00 37.48 15.65
C ALA A 435 -8.49 37.12 15.70
N THR A 436 -9.26 37.51 14.68
CA THR A 436 -10.68 37.16 14.58
C THR A 436 -10.90 35.71 14.15
N ALA A 437 -10.01 35.11 13.35
CA ALA A 437 -10.07 33.68 13.02
C ALA A 437 -9.79 32.80 14.26
N GLU A 438 -8.81 33.17 15.09
CA GLU A 438 -8.53 32.47 16.36
C GLU A 438 -9.71 32.54 17.34
N THR A 439 -10.44 33.66 17.37
CA THR A 439 -11.63 33.82 18.21
C THR A 439 -12.80 32.93 17.72
N ILE A 440 -12.93 32.71 16.42
CA ILE A 440 -13.95 31.80 15.87
C ILE A 440 -13.59 30.35 16.16
N GLU A 441 -12.32 29.98 16.00
CA GLU A 441 -11.84 28.65 16.36
C GLU A 441 -12.13 28.35 17.84
N SER A 442 -11.93 29.32 18.73
CA SER A 442 -12.26 29.13 20.15
C SER A 442 -13.77 28.92 20.38
N HIS A 443 -14.64 29.71 19.77
CA HIS A 443 -16.09 29.52 19.85
C HIS A 443 -16.56 28.16 19.29
N VAL A 444 -16.01 27.74 18.17
CA VAL A 444 -16.29 26.41 17.58
C VAL A 444 -15.83 25.32 18.55
N THR A 445 -14.64 25.43 19.14
CA THR A 445 -14.16 24.41 20.10
C THR A 445 -15.01 24.35 21.37
N GLU A 446 -15.46 25.50 21.89
CA GLU A 446 -16.34 25.56 23.06
C GLU A 446 -17.70 24.90 22.78
N TYR A 447 -18.30 25.23 21.63
CA TYR A 447 -19.54 24.60 21.18
C TYR A 447 -19.41 23.06 21.09
N ILE A 448 -18.31 22.53 20.56
CA ILE A 448 -18.10 21.08 20.46
C ILE A 448 -17.96 20.44 21.85
N ARG A 449 -17.28 21.10 22.80
CA ARG A 449 -17.17 20.61 24.18
C ARG A 449 -18.54 20.47 24.84
N GLU A 450 -19.42 21.47 24.64
CA GLU A 450 -20.80 21.43 25.12
C GLU A 450 -21.59 20.29 24.46
N GLN A 451 -21.51 20.13 23.14
CA GLN A 451 -22.18 19.05 22.41
C GLN A 451 -21.70 17.66 22.87
N ILE A 452 -20.41 17.49 23.15
CA ILE A 452 -19.90 16.21 23.68
C ILE A 452 -20.48 15.92 25.06
N SER A 453 -20.47 16.93 25.94
CA SER A 453 -20.94 16.78 27.32
C SER A 453 -22.43 16.50 27.45
N SER A 454 -23.23 17.00 26.51
CA SER A 454 -24.69 16.87 26.49
C SER A 454 -25.15 15.86 25.43
N TYR A 455 -25.27 16.30 24.18
CA TYR A 455 -25.84 15.55 23.06
C TYR A 455 -25.19 14.18 22.84
N PHE A 456 -23.86 14.12 22.68
CA PHE A 456 -23.18 12.85 22.39
C PHE A 456 -23.16 11.92 23.61
N THR A 457 -22.99 12.45 24.82
CA THR A 457 -23.01 11.66 26.04
C THR A 457 -24.37 10.98 26.23
N ASP A 458 -25.47 11.72 26.10
CA ASP A 458 -26.83 11.19 26.23
C ASP A 458 -27.17 10.17 25.13
N LYS A 459 -26.79 10.49 23.89
CA LYS A 459 -27.01 9.60 22.75
C LYS A 459 -26.24 8.29 22.88
N LEU A 460 -24.96 8.34 23.24
CA LEU A 460 -24.14 7.14 23.41
C LEU A 460 -24.61 6.29 24.59
N LEU A 461 -25.05 6.91 25.70
CA LEU A 461 -25.66 6.17 26.80
C LEU A 461 -26.93 5.43 26.36
N ARG A 462 -27.76 6.03 25.50
CA ARG A 462 -28.95 5.36 24.94
C ARG A 462 -28.56 4.19 24.03
N ILE A 463 -27.64 4.41 23.09
CA ILE A 463 -27.17 3.36 22.16
C ILE A 463 -26.56 2.18 22.92
N VAL A 464 -25.72 2.45 23.91
CA VAL A 464 -25.10 1.41 24.76
C VAL A 464 -26.17 0.64 25.54
N ARG A 465 -27.18 1.31 26.10
CA ARG A 465 -28.34 0.66 26.75
C ARG A 465 -29.07 -0.28 25.79
N ASP A 466 -29.44 0.21 24.62
CA ASP A 466 -30.19 -0.55 23.63
C ASP A 466 -29.39 -1.77 23.15
N THR A 467 -28.07 -1.60 22.99
CA THR A 467 -27.15 -2.70 22.65
C THR A 467 -27.11 -3.76 23.75
N ILE A 468 -26.93 -3.37 25.02
CA ILE A 468 -26.92 -4.31 26.15
C ILE A 468 -28.26 -5.07 26.25
N LEU A 469 -29.39 -4.39 26.05
CA LEU A 469 -30.71 -5.00 26.09
C LEU A 469 -30.93 -6.00 24.95
N HIS A 470 -30.54 -5.62 23.72
CA HIS A 470 -30.67 -6.48 22.54
C HIS A 470 -29.80 -7.75 22.66
N TRP A 471 -28.57 -7.62 23.15
CA TRP A 471 -27.66 -8.76 23.31
C TRP A 471 -28.01 -9.67 24.50
N LYS A 472 -28.53 -9.12 25.61
CA LYS A 472 -29.10 -9.94 26.69
C LYS A 472 -30.33 -10.72 26.22
N GLY A 473 -31.15 -10.13 25.34
CA GLY A 473 -32.28 -10.80 24.68
C GLY A 473 -31.84 -11.94 23.76
N MET A 474 -30.80 -11.72 22.93
CA MET A 474 -30.25 -12.74 22.02
C MET A 474 -29.55 -13.90 22.76
N SER A 475 -28.87 -13.63 23.88
CA SER A 475 -28.24 -14.70 24.68
C SER A 475 -29.24 -15.68 25.28
N LYS A 476 -30.49 -15.25 25.52
CA LYS A 476 -31.59 -16.09 25.99
C LYS A 476 -32.27 -16.90 24.88
N SER A 477 -32.25 -16.44 23.63
CA SER A 477 -32.80 -17.22 22.51
C SER A 477 -31.80 -18.26 21.99
N ILE A 478 -30.50 -18.02 22.15
CA ILE A 478 -29.43 -18.97 21.76
C ILE A 478 -29.33 -20.15 22.75
N SER A 479 -29.68 -19.97 24.03
CA SER A 479 -29.67 -21.07 25.01
C SER A 479 -30.74 -22.14 24.77
N ASP A 480 -31.77 -21.85 23.96
CA ASP A 480 -32.89 -22.77 23.70
C ASP A 480 -32.81 -23.49 22.33
N GLN A 481 -31.79 -23.22 21.51
CA GLN A 481 -31.64 -23.85 20.19
C GLN A 481 -30.21 -24.32 19.94
N HIS A 482 -29.90 -25.54 20.40
CA HIS A 482 -28.70 -26.24 19.94
C HIS A 482 -28.99 -27.11 18.71
N ILE A 483 -28.10 -26.95 17.72
CA ILE A 483 -27.83 -27.80 16.54
C ILE A 483 -28.65 -27.47 15.28
N SER A 484 -28.10 -26.59 14.44
CA SER A 484 -28.04 -26.86 13.00
C SER A 484 -26.79 -26.22 12.38
N TYR A 485 -26.13 -26.99 11.53
CA TYR A 485 -24.84 -26.71 10.89
C TYR A 485 -24.93 -25.57 9.88
N GLY A 486 -23.88 -24.74 9.82
CA GLY A 486 -23.48 -24.05 8.59
C GLY A 486 -23.46 -22.53 8.63
N ASP A 487 -22.59 -21.92 9.44
CA ASP A 487 -21.88 -20.69 9.04
C ASP A 487 -20.68 -20.46 9.99
N ARG A 488 -19.49 -20.95 9.62
CA ARG A 488 -18.25 -20.71 10.39
C ARG A 488 -17.53 -19.52 9.77
N GLN A 489 -17.80 -18.33 10.31
CA GLN A 489 -16.99 -17.13 10.09
C GLN A 489 -15.60 -17.28 10.76
N PRO A 490 -14.56 -16.57 10.26
CA PRO A 490 -13.18 -16.93 10.52
C PRO A 490 -12.80 -16.69 11.99
N VAL A 491 -12.18 -17.72 12.56
CA VAL A 491 -11.76 -17.78 13.96
C VAL A 491 -10.56 -16.87 14.18
N GLY A 492 -10.83 -15.66 14.70
CA GLY A 492 -9.92 -14.87 15.52
C GLY A 492 -10.53 -14.74 16.92
N ASN A 493 -9.73 -14.89 17.98
CA ASN A 493 -10.14 -14.86 19.40
C ASN A 493 -10.78 -13.53 19.86
N ILE A 494 -11.97 -13.15 19.38
CA ILE A 494 -12.67 -11.90 19.79
C ILE A 494 -14.12 -12.16 20.29
N HIS A 495 -14.63 -13.40 20.24
CA HIS A 495 -16.00 -13.69 20.73
C HIS A 495 -16.15 -13.74 22.28
N THR A 496 -15.21 -13.18 23.04
CA THR A 496 -15.31 -13.01 24.50
C THR A 496 -15.27 -11.55 24.96
N ALA A 497 -15.37 -10.57 24.05
CA ALA A 497 -15.48 -9.16 24.41
C ALA A 497 -16.96 -8.72 24.36
N ASP A 498 -17.43 -8.00 25.39
CA ASP A 498 -18.77 -7.41 25.42
C ASP A 498 -18.94 -6.46 24.21
N PRO A 499 -19.92 -6.69 23.31
CA PRO A 499 -20.18 -5.84 22.15
C PRO A 499 -20.33 -4.35 22.48
N ALA A 500 -20.90 -4.05 23.66
CA ALA A 500 -21.07 -2.67 24.11
C ALA A 500 -19.73 -2.04 24.49
N LEU A 501 -18.81 -2.82 25.08
CA LEU A 501 -17.47 -2.36 25.45
C LEU A 501 -16.64 -2.05 24.20
N GLU A 502 -16.66 -2.92 23.19
CA GLU A 502 -15.97 -2.69 21.92
C GLU A 502 -16.50 -1.47 21.17
N PHE A 503 -17.82 -1.26 21.17
CA PHE A 503 -18.43 -0.05 20.62
C PHE A 503 -17.92 1.22 21.35
N ILE A 504 -17.90 1.22 22.68
CA ILE A 504 -17.41 2.35 23.48
C ILE A 504 -15.94 2.64 23.17
N LYS A 505 -15.09 1.62 23.12
CA LYS A 505 -13.66 1.77 22.79
C LYS A 505 -13.46 2.45 21.45
N ASN A 506 -14.11 1.94 20.40
CA ASN A 506 -13.97 2.44 19.04
C ASN A 506 -14.48 3.88 18.91
N VAL A 507 -15.68 4.18 19.40
CA VAL A 507 -16.24 5.54 19.31
C VAL A 507 -15.39 6.54 20.10
N CYS A 508 -15.05 6.22 21.36
CA CYS A 508 -14.25 7.13 22.18
C CYS A 508 -12.84 7.33 21.61
N ALA A 509 -12.23 6.33 20.98
CA ALA A 509 -10.94 6.46 20.31
C ALA A 509 -11.01 7.46 19.13
N VAL A 510 -12.06 7.37 18.31
CA VAL A 510 -12.26 8.29 17.18
C VAL A 510 -12.57 9.71 17.64
N LEU A 511 -13.42 9.88 18.65
CA LEU A 511 -13.73 11.21 19.20
C LEU A 511 -12.52 11.85 19.89
N ALA A 512 -11.63 11.04 20.48
CA ALA A 512 -10.40 11.50 21.11
C ALA A 512 -9.31 11.95 20.12
N LEU A 513 -9.48 11.73 18.82
CA LEU A 513 -8.60 12.28 17.78
C LEU A 513 -8.60 13.81 17.79
N ASP A 514 -9.70 14.42 18.22
CA ASP A 514 -9.76 15.86 18.42
C ASP A 514 -9.15 16.27 19.75
N GLN A 515 -7.94 16.83 19.70
CA GLN A 515 -7.18 17.26 20.87
C GLN A 515 -7.93 18.29 21.73
N HIS A 516 -8.81 19.11 21.13
CA HIS A 516 -9.52 20.17 21.86
C HIS A 516 -10.60 19.66 22.82
N VAL A 517 -11.04 18.41 22.65
CA VAL A 517 -12.16 17.80 23.38
C VAL A 517 -11.80 16.52 24.11
N GLN A 518 -10.53 16.10 24.08
CA GLN A 518 -10.05 14.88 24.74
C GLN A 518 -10.50 14.77 26.19
N HIS A 519 -10.45 15.86 26.96
CA HIS A 519 -10.90 15.85 28.36
C HIS A 519 -12.39 15.50 28.51
N ASN A 520 -13.26 16.13 27.71
CA ASN A 520 -14.70 15.85 27.71
C ASN A 520 -14.99 14.41 27.27
N VAL A 521 -14.25 13.91 26.27
CA VAL A 521 -14.36 12.53 25.80
C VAL A 521 -13.93 11.54 26.89
N LEU A 522 -12.89 11.84 27.68
CA LEU A 522 -12.47 11.01 28.81
C LEU A 522 -13.55 10.94 29.90
N ILE A 523 -14.18 12.07 30.24
CA ILE A 523 -15.31 12.11 31.19
C ILE A 523 -16.48 11.26 30.67
N MET A 524 -16.84 11.42 29.40
CA MET A 524 -17.89 10.65 28.75
C MET A 524 -17.56 9.15 28.74
N ARG A 525 -16.34 8.78 28.35
CA ARG A 525 -15.84 7.39 28.39
C ARG A 525 -15.95 6.80 29.78
N LYS A 526 -15.58 7.54 30.82
CA LYS A 526 -15.73 7.10 32.22
C LYS A 526 -17.19 6.83 32.59
N ASN A 527 -18.12 7.68 32.14
CA ASN A 527 -19.55 7.48 32.37
C ASN A 527 -20.09 6.25 31.62
N LEU A 528 -19.65 6.03 30.39
CA LEU A 528 -20.00 4.86 29.58
C LEU A 528 -19.45 3.56 30.19
N LEU A 529 -18.18 3.53 30.60
CA LEU A 529 -17.54 2.35 31.20
C LEU A 529 -18.18 1.96 32.55
N LYS A 530 -18.58 2.94 33.37
CA LYS A 530 -19.36 2.67 34.60
C LYS A 530 -20.66 1.94 34.31
N TYR A 531 -21.30 2.23 33.18
CA TYR A 531 -22.56 1.60 32.76
C TYR A 531 -22.38 0.14 32.34
N VAL A 532 -21.18 -0.22 31.85
CA VAL A 532 -20.78 -1.60 31.48
C VAL A 532 -20.04 -2.32 32.64
N HIS A 533 -19.91 -1.67 33.80
CA HIS A 533 -19.20 -2.18 34.98
C HIS A 533 -17.71 -2.50 34.77
N VAL A 534 -17.05 -1.80 33.83
CA VAL A 534 -15.61 -1.94 33.55
C VAL A 534 -14.85 -0.77 34.19
N ARG A 535 -13.66 -1.04 34.75
CA ARG A 535 -12.79 0.00 35.33
C ARG A 535 -12.06 0.76 34.23
N GLU A 536 -11.87 2.06 34.44
CA GLU A 536 -11.27 2.99 33.45
C GLU A 536 -9.86 2.58 32.98
N PHE A 537 -9.05 2.03 33.90
CA PHE A 537 -7.67 1.61 33.66
C PHE A 537 -7.51 0.08 33.56
N ALA A 538 -8.61 -0.65 33.37
CA ALA A 538 -8.50 -2.08 33.09
C ALA A 538 -7.83 -2.28 31.73
N PRO A 539 -6.96 -3.31 31.56
CA PRO A 539 -6.39 -3.62 30.25
C PRO A 539 -7.49 -3.90 29.22
N GLU A 540 -8.62 -4.45 29.67
CA GLU A 540 -9.80 -4.71 28.86
C GLU A 540 -10.53 -3.42 28.41
N ALA A 541 -10.27 -2.26 29.01
CA ALA A 541 -10.89 -0.99 28.61
C ALA A 541 -10.03 -0.21 27.62
N GLU A 542 -8.73 -0.52 27.53
CA GLU A 542 -7.81 0.17 26.63
C GLU A 542 -8.21 -0.08 25.17
N PHE A 543 -8.16 0.98 24.36
CA PHE A 543 -8.39 0.83 22.93
C PHE A 543 -7.11 0.24 22.32
N GLN A 544 -7.23 -0.97 21.79
CA GLN A 544 -6.21 -1.57 20.94
C GLN A 544 -6.82 -1.69 19.55
N ASN A 545 -6.08 -1.26 18.53
CA ASN A 545 -6.58 -1.36 17.16
C ASN A 545 -6.82 -2.85 16.84
N PRO A 546 -8.07 -3.27 16.62
CA PRO A 546 -8.40 -4.69 16.48
C PRO A 546 -7.86 -5.29 15.17
N SER A 547 -7.62 -4.46 14.14
CA SER A 547 -7.08 -4.94 12.88
C SER A 547 -5.56 -5.00 12.93
N MET A 548 -5.02 -6.22 12.79
CA MET A 548 -3.62 -6.39 12.41
C MET A 548 -3.40 -5.71 11.05
N SER A 549 -2.20 -5.22 10.78
CA SER A 549 -1.80 -4.71 9.46
C SER A 549 -0.68 -5.59 8.95
N PHE A 550 -0.84 -6.15 7.76
CA PHE A 550 0.24 -6.82 7.09
C PHE A 550 0.23 -6.44 5.61
N THR A 551 1.19 -5.60 5.22
CA THR A 551 1.29 -5.09 3.86
C THR A 551 2.28 -5.92 3.05
N LEU A 552 1.81 -6.47 1.94
CA LEU A 552 2.64 -7.05 0.91
C LEU A 552 3.09 -5.92 -0.04
N PRO A 553 4.39 -5.57 -0.08
CA PRO A 553 4.86 -4.48 -0.91
C PRO A 553 4.93 -4.88 -2.39
N ASN A 554 4.86 -3.89 -3.28
CA ASN A 554 5.15 -4.00 -4.71
C ASN A 554 4.37 -5.11 -5.44
N VAL A 555 3.07 -5.28 -5.15
CA VAL A 555 2.24 -6.26 -5.86
C VAL A 555 1.90 -5.72 -7.25
N ILE A 556 2.26 -6.50 -8.27
CA ILE A 556 2.14 -6.11 -9.68
C ILE A 556 1.01 -6.88 -10.35
N CYS A 557 0.15 -6.16 -11.07
CA CYS A 557 -0.84 -6.76 -11.95
C CYS A 557 -0.20 -7.28 -13.24
N SER A 558 -0.39 -8.56 -13.54
CA SER A 558 0.18 -9.23 -14.73
C SER A 558 -0.39 -8.75 -16.07
N TYR A 559 -1.46 -7.95 -16.07
CA TYR A 559 -2.12 -7.46 -17.28
C TYR A 559 -1.96 -5.95 -17.47
N CYS A 560 -2.45 -5.15 -16.51
CA CYS A 560 -2.38 -3.69 -16.63
C CYS A 560 -1.11 -3.08 -16.06
N ASN A 561 -0.20 -3.89 -15.51
CA ASN A 561 1.11 -3.42 -15.07
C ASN A 561 1.09 -2.41 -13.90
N ASP A 562 -0.06 -2.26 -13.25
CA ASP A 562 -0.23 -1.47 -12.03
C ASP A 562 0.54 -2.11 -10.87
N CYS A 563 1.23 -1.29 -10.08
CA CYS A 563 2.05 -1.72 -8.96
C CYS A 563 1.57 -1.01 -7.71
N ARG A 564 1.14 -1.76 -6.69
CA ARG A 564 0.68 -1.20 -5.43
C ARG A 564 1.00 -2.12 -4.25
N ASP A 565 1.09 -1.51 -3.08
CA ASP A 565 1.17 -2.25 -1.84
C ASP A 565 -0.24 -2.72 -1.43
N ILE A 566 -0.34 -3.94 -0.91
CA ILE A 566 -1.62 -4.57 -0.55
C ILE A 566 -1.61 -4.96 0.92
N ASP A 567 -2.51 -4.37 1.74
CA ASP A 567 -2.70 -4.80 3.13
C ASP A 567 -3.67 -5.98 3.19
N LEU A 568 -3.13 -7.16 3.53
CA LEU A 568 -3.86 -8.42 3.53
C LEU A 568 -4.91 -8.51 4.64
N CYS A 569 -4.78 -7.71 5.69
CA CYS A 569 -5.68 -7.71 6.83
C CYS A 569 -6.75 -6.61 6.74
N ARG A 570 -6.46 -5.53 6.00
CA ARG A 570 -7.30 -4.32 6.01
C ARG A 570 -7.96 -3.97 4.68
N ASP A 571 -7.52 -4.56 3.57
CA ASP A 571 -8.12 -4.31 2.25
C ASP A 571 -9.49 -4.99 2.10
N ARG A 572 -10.52 -4.17 1.94
CA ARG A 572 -11.93 -4.59 1.80
C ARG A 572 -12.14 -5.58 0.66
N ALA A 573 -11.46 -5.39 -0.48
CA ALA A 573 -11.62 -6.27 -1.62
C ALA A 573 -11.10 -7.67 -1.31
N LEU A 574 -9.98 -7.76 -0.59
CA LEU A 574 -9.40 -9.04 -0.18
C LEU A 574 -10.23 -9.73 0.90
N LEU A 575 -10.77 -8.97 1.86
CA LEU A 575 -11.69 -9.49 2.88
C LEU A 575 -12.97 -10.03 2.24
N ALA A 576 -13.45 -9.40 1.16
CA ALA A 576 -14.54 -9.89 0.32
C ALA A 576 -14.13 -11.02 -0.65
N GLN A 577 -12.91 -11.54 -0.55
CA GLN A 577 -12.33 -12.59 -1.39
C GLN A 577 -12.13 -12.21 -2.87
N GLU A 578 -12.14 -10.93 -3.19
CA GLU A 578 -11.90 -10.38 -4.53
C GLU A 578 -10.42 -10.06 -4.74
N TRP A 579 -9.62 -11.11 -5.00
CA TRP A 579 -8.18 -11.01 -5.30
C TRP A 579 -7.95 -10.50 -6.72
N ARG A 580 -8.24 -9.23 -6.98
CA ARG A 580 -8.19 -8.63 -8.31
C ARG A 580 -7.46 -7.29 -8.30
N CYS A 581 -6.94 -6.92 -9.46
CA CYS A 581 -6.39 -5.59 -9.67
C CYS A 581 -7.44 -4.51 -9.39
N ALA A 582 -7.05 -3.51 -8.60
CA ALA A 582 -7.93 -2.41 -8.18
C ALA A 582 -8.30 -1.46 -9.33
N VAL A 583 -7.55 -1.51 -10.44
CA VAL A 583 -7.84 -0.74 -11.65
C VAL A 583 -9.19 -1.20 -12.23
N PRO A 584 -10.24 -0.36 -12.25
CA PRO A 584 -11.61 -0.76 -12.61
C PRO A 584 -11.72 -1.44 -13.99
N GLN A 585 -10.98 -0.89 -14.96
CA GLN A 585 -10.93 -1.40 -16.33
C GLN A 585 -10.16 -2.72 -16.47
N CYS A 586 -9.28 -3.06 -15.53
CA CYS A 586 -8.49 -4.28 -15.57
C CYS A 586 -9.22 -5.45 -14.89
N GLY A 587 -9.39 -5.38 -13.57
CA GLY A 587 -9.93 -6.46 -12.72
C GLY A 587 -9.37 -7.87 -12.95
N GLN A 588 -8.15 -7.95 -13.49
CA GLN A 588 -7.42 -9.21 -13.64
C GLN A 588 -7.20 -9.81 -12.24
N PRO A 589 -7.50 -11.10 -12.03
CA PRO A 589 -7.20 -11.75 -10.77
C PRO A 589 -5.69 -11.84 -10.54
N TYR A 590 -5.25 -11.56 -9.32
CA TYR A 590 -3.86 -11.75 -8.94
C TYR A 590 -3.53 -13.25 -8.86
N ASP A 591 -2.30 -13.60 -9.21
CA ASP A 591 -1.80 -14.95 -9.02
C ASP A 591 -1.51 -15.20 -7.54
N ARG A 592 -2.37 -15.99 -6.90
CA ARG A 592 -2.23 -16.35 -5.49
C ARG A 592 -0.94 -17.10 -5.21
N GLY A 593 -0.43 -17.92 -6.14
CA GLY A 593 0.81 -18.66 -5.94
C GLY A 593 2.02 -17.74 -5.85
N VAL A 594 2.05 -16.68 -6.66
CA VAL A 594 3.10 -15.65 -6.61
C VAL A 594 3.03 -14.87 -5.29
N MET A 595 1.83 -14.50 -4.86
CA MET A 595 1.63 -13.79 -3.59
C MET A 595 1.98 -14.65 -2.38
N GLU A 596 1.57 -15.93 -2.38
CA GLU A 596 1.94 -16.89 -1.34
C GLU A 596 3.46 -17.07 -1.27
N ASN A 597 4.14 -17.21 -2.42
CA ASN A 597 5.61 -17.30 -2.44
C ASN A 597 6.25 -16.03 -1.88
N ALA A 598 5.77 -14.83 -2.26
CA ALA A 598 6.28 -13.57 -1.73
C ALA A 598 6.13 -13.49 -0.19
N LEU A 599 4.99 -13.93 0.35
CA LEU A 599 4.78 -14.02 1.80
C LEU A 599 5.74 -14.99 2.47
N LEU A 600 5.96 -16.17 1.88
CA LEU A 600 6.92 -17.15 2.39
C LEU A 600 8.35 -16.59 2.39
N GLN A 601 8.74 -15.82 1.36
CA GLN A 601 10.04 -15.16 1.32
C GLN A 601 10.18 -14.14 2.46
N ILE A 602 9.17 -13.30 2.70
CA ILE A 602 9.16 -12.34 3.82
C ILE A 602 9.33 -13.06 5.17
N VAL A 603 8.58 -14.15 5.38
CA VAL A 603 8.65 -14.95 6.60
C VAL A 603 10.05 -15.55 6.80
N ARG A 604 10.60 -16.18 5.75
CA ARG A 604 11.96 -16.76 5.78
C ARG A 604 13.02 -15.69 6.06
N GLN A 605 12.85 -14.50 5.47
CA GLN A 605 13.76 -13.38 5.68
C GLN A 605 13.72 -12.90 7.13
N ARG A 606 12.54 -12.70 7.71
CA ARG A 606 12.39 -12.27 9.11
C ARG A 606 12.95 -13.30 10.08
N GLU A 607 12.67 -14.58 9.86
CA GLU A 607 13.24 -15.67 10.64
C GLU A 607 14.77 -15.63 10.61
N ARG A 608 15.36 -15.42 9.43
CA ARG A 608 16.80 -15.37 9.29
C ARG A 608 17.42 -14.13 9.92
N LEU A 609 16.78 -12.96 9.79
CA LEU A 609 17.20 -11.72 10.46
C LEU A 609 17.16 -11.87 11.99
N TYR A 610 16.17 -12.58 12.53
CA TYR A 610 16.10 -12.87 13.95
C TYR A 610 17.26 -13.77 14.43
N HIS A 611 17.69 -14.74 13.62
CA HIS A 611 18.85 -15.59 13.95
C HIS A 611 20.20 -14.87 13.82
N LEU A 612 20.33 -13.95 12.87
CA LEU A 612 21.56 -13.19 12.60
C LEU A 612 21.68 -11.90 13.41
N GLN A 613 20.67 -11.55 14.22
CA GLN A 613 20.65 -10.29 14.95
C GLN A 613 21.84 -10.14 15.90
N ASP A 614 22.22 -8.89 16.14
CA ASP A 614 23.19 -8.54 17.17
C ASP A 614 22.70 -8.86 18.57
N LEU A 615 23.63 -9.18 19.45
CA LEU A 615 23.41 -9.24 20.89
C LEU A 615 23.84 -7.94 21.54
N VAL A 616 23.03 -7.43 22.47
CA VAL A 616 23.25 -6.16 23.17
C VAL A 616 23.41 -6.41 24.67
N CYS A 617 24.35 -5.74 25.30
CA CYS A 617 24.56 -5.87 26.75
C CYS A 617 23.41 -5.22 27.55
N HIS A 618 22.91 -5.90 28.57
CA HIS A 618 21.82 -5.38 29.40
C HIS A 618 22.19 -4.10 30.18
N LYS A 619 23.46 -3.94 30.57
CA LYS A 619 23.94 -2.83 31.41
C LYS A 619 24.34 -1.60 30.61
N CYS A 620 25.24 -1.77 29.64
CA CYS A 620 25.81 -0.65 28.88
C CYS A 620 25.19 -0.43 27.50
N ASN A 621 24.23 -1.28 27.09
CA ASN A 621 23.60 -1.27 25.76
C ASN A 621 24.60 -1.31 24.57
N GLN A 622 25.83 -1.76 24.81
CA GLN A 622 26.83 -1.95 23.77
C GLN A 622 26.58 -3.27 23.02
N VAL A 623 26.86 -3.27 21.72
CA VAL A 623 26.78 -4.46 20.85
C VAL A 623 27.92 -5.41 21.19
N LYS A 624 27.63 -6.72 21.15
CA LYS A 624 28.60 -7.78 21.40
C LYS A 624 29.63 -7.82 20.26
N ALA A 625 30.85 -7.37 20.55
CA ALA A 625 31.91 -7.30 19.56
C ALA A 625 32.54 -8.66 19.21
N ALA A 626 32.53 -9.64 20.12
CA ALA A 626 33.22 -10.93 19.92
C ALA A 626 32.26 -12.11 20.08
N HIS A 627 32.22 -13.03 19.12
CA HIS A 627 31.29 -14.17 19.11
C HIS A 627 31.38 -15.06 20.35
N LEU A 628 32.60 -15.33 20.84
CA LEU A 628 32.85 -16.23 21.98
C LEU A 628 32.70 -15.57 23.36
N ALA A 629 32.46 -14.26 23.44
CA ALA A 629 32.32 -13.58 24.72
C ALA A 629 30.97 -13.90 25.38
N GLU A 630 30.99 -14.56 26.54
CA GLU A 630 29.78 -14.84 27.32
C GLU A 630 29.24 -13.60 28.04
N HIS A 631 30.15 -12.71 28.46
CA HIS A 631 29.83 -11.50 29.22
C HIS A 631 30.45 -10.27 28.56
N CYS A 632 29.80 -9.13 28.71
CA CYS A 632 30.35 -7.85 28.27
C CYS A 632 31.53 -7.42 29.17
N ALA A 633 32.38 -6.53 28.66
CA ALA A 633 33.46 -5.91 29.44
C ALA A 633 32.97 -5.22 30.74
N CYS A 634 31.70 -4.79 30.79
CA CYS A 634 31.06 -4.26 32.00
C CYS A 634 30.50 -5.34 32.95
N ALA A 635 30.83 -6.62 32.73
CA ALA A 635 30.27 -7.78 33.41
C ALA A 635 28.72 -7.82 33.35
N GLY A 636 28.14 -7.35 32.25
CA GLY A 636 26.72 -7.48 31.95
C GLY A 636 26.46 -8.66 31.04
N SER A 637 25.33 -9.35 31.23
CA SER A 637 24.86 -10.38 30.31
C SER A 637 24.37 -9.75 29.00
N PHE A 638 24.44 -10.54 27.93
CA PHE A 638 23.92 -10.17 26.61
C PHE A 638 22.46 -10.62 26.45
N ARG A 639 21.69 -9.85 25.68
CA ARG A 639 20.32 -10.19 25.25
C ARG A 639 20.19 -9.95 23.75
N CYS A 640 19.22 -10.61 23.12
CA CYS A 640 18.83 -10.30 21.75
C CYS A 640 18.40 -8.83 21.63
N LYS A 641 18.74 -8.19 20.50
CA LYS A 641 18.29 -6.83 20.18
C LYS A 641 16.77 -6.77 20.03
N GLU A 642 16.21 -7.75 19.33
CA GLU A 642 14.79 -8.01 19.22
C GLU A 642 14.40 -9.17 20.16
N GLY A 643 13.43 -8.92 21.04
CA GLY A 643 12.94 -9.96 21.96
C GLY A 643 12.04 -10.98 21.27
N VAL A 644 11.98 -12.21 21.82
CA VAL A 644 11.13 -13.29 21.31
C VAL A 644 9.66 -12.86 21.14
N SER A 645 9.11 -12.12 22.11
CA SER A 645 7.71 -11.66 22.06
C SER A 645 7.46 -10.64 20.95
N GLU A 646 8.44 -9.78 20.65
CA GLU A 646 8.31 -8.79 19.58
C GLU A 646 8.36 -9.48 18.21
N PHE A 647 9.31 -10.39 18.03
CA PHE A 647 9.39 -11.25 16.86
C PHE A 647 8.09 -12.04 16.65
N TRP A 648 7.55 -12.64 17.72
CA TRP A 648 6.30 -13.40 17.65
C TRP A 648 5.12 -12.53 17.23
N ASN A 649 4.99 -11.32 17.77
CA ASN A 649 3.92 -10.39 17.37
C ASN A 649 4.02 -10.01 15.89
N LYS A 650 5.23 -9.81 15.36
CA LYS A 650 5.45 -9.54 13.93
C LYS A 650 5.16 -10.75 13.03
N MET A 651 5.41 -11.97 13.53
CA MET A 651 5.17 -13.23 12.83
C MET A 651 3.72 -13.73 12.93
N GLN A 652 3.00 -13.35 13.99
CA GLN A 652 1.59 -13.75 14.17
C GLN A 652 0.70 -13.14 13.08
N GLY A 653 1.02 -11.92 12.62
CA GLY A 653 0.35 -11.27 11.50
C GLY A 653 0.49 -12.05 10.18
N THR A 654 1.69 -12.50 9.84
CA THR A 654 1.95 -13.30 8.62
C THR A 654 1.31 -14.68 8.71
N LEU A 655 1.44 -15.34 9.86
CA LEU A 655 0.90 -16.68 10.07
C LEU A 655 -0.62 -16.70 10.00
N PHE A 656 -1.31 -15.70 10.57
CA PHE A 656 -2.76 -15.57 10.49
C PHE A 656 -3.25 -15.48 9.04
N VAL A 657 -2.58 -14.66 8.22
CA VAL A 657 -2.92 -14.49 6.81
C VAL A 657 -2.65 -15.78 6.01
N LEU A 658 -1.52 -16.45 6.27
CA LEU A 658 -1.20 -17.74 5.66
C LEU A 658 -2.20 -18.83 6.05
N ILE A 659 -2.71 -18.83 7.29
CA ILE A 659 -3.76 -19.75 7.75
C ILE A 659 -5.09 -19.50 7.02
N GLN A 660 -5.46 -18.23 6.85
CA GLN A 660 -6.68 -17.86 6.14
C GLN A 660 -6.63 -18.27 4.65
N SER A 661 -5.45 -18.23 4.02
CA SER A 661 -5.28 -18.70 2.64
C SER A 661 -5.23 -20.23 2.52
N ASP A 662 -4.64 -20.95 3.48
CA ASP A 662 -4.51 -22.42 3.46
C ASP A 662 -5.84 -23.15 3.61
N HIS A 663 -6.81 -22.59 4.37
CA HIS A 663 -8.15 -23.16 4.47
C HIS A 663 -8.89 -23.24 3.11
N GLN A 664 -8.41 -22.55 2.08
CA GLN A 664 -9.06 -22.47 0.77
C GLN A 664 -8.37 -23.28 -0.33
N ASN A 665 -7.10 -23.67 -0.16
CA ASN A 665 -6.32 -24.36 -1.19
C ASN A 665 -5.56 -25.55 -0.61
N GLN A 666 -6.06 -26.76 -0.85
CA GLN A 666 -5.27 -28.00 -0.71
C GLN A 666 -4.22 -28.04 -1.85
N THR A 667 -3.13 -27.27 -1.72
CA THR A 667 -2.02 -27.29 -2.69
C THR A 667 -0.77 -27.96 -2.11
N HIS A 668 0.05 -28.52 -3.02
CA HIS A 668 1.20 -29.40 -2.75
C HIS A 668 2.33 -28.82 -1.87
N GLN A 669 2.31 -27.53 -1.53
CA GLN A 669 3.30 -26.88 -0.65
C GLN A 669 3.02 -27.05 0.85
N HIS A 670 2.05 -27.89 1.22
CA HIS A 670 1.68 -28.16 2.61
C HIS A 670 2.87 -28.58 3.51
N LYS A 671 3.89 -29.26 2.96
CA LYS A 671 5.09 -29.67 3.72
C LYS A 671 6.02 -28.52 4.11
N GLU A 672 6.22 -27.52 3.23
CA GLU A 672 7.00 -26.33 3.57
C GLU A 672 6.24 -25.44 4.56
N LYS A 673 4.91 -25.37 4.41
CA LYS A 673 4.03 -24.73 5.39
C LYS A 673 4.16 -25.40 6.75
N LEU A 674 4.09 -26.74 6.83
CA LEU A 674 4.31 -27.50 8.07
C LEU A 674 5.71 -27.29 8.69
N MET A 675 6.77 -27.13 7.90
CA MET A 675 8.12 -26.81 8.42
C MET A 675 8.20 -25.42 9.05
N ILE A 676 7.56 -24.40 8.46
CA ILE A 676 7.47 -23.07 9.09
C ILE A 676 6.69 -23.17 10.42
N TRP A 677 5.66 -24.00 10.46
CA TRP A 677 4.94 -24.26 11.71
C TRP A 677 5.82 -24.98 12.74
N GLU A 678 6.62 -25.97 12.34
CA GLU A 678 7.56 -26.64 13.25
C GLU A 678 8.66 -25.69 13.75
N VAL A 679 9.28 -24.89 12.88
CA VAL A 679 10.33 -23.93 13.27
C VAL A 679 9.79 -22.85 14.22
N VAL A 680 8.57 -22.37 13.99
CA VAL A 680 7.90 -21.41 14.89
C VAL A 680 7.51 -22.08 16.21
N ILE A 681 7.04 -23.34 16.21
CA ILE A 681 6.58 -24.05 17.42
C ILE A 681 7.74 -24.57 18.29
N ILE A 682 8.89 -24.93 17.70
CA ILE A 682 10.02 -25.58 18.41
C ILE A 682 10.73 -24.63 19.40
N HIS A 683 10.55 -23.31 19.30
CA HIS A 683 11.28 -22.35 20.13
C HIS A 683 10.60 -21.90 21.43
N HIS A 684 9.56 -22.59 21.90
CA HIS A 684 8.99 -22.30 23.23
C HIS A 684 8.79 -23.56 24.07
N ASP A 685 9.41 -23.58 25.26
CA ASP A 685 8.97 -24.34 26.44
C ASP A 685 7.58 -23.81 26.91
N LEU A 686 6.56 -23.87 26.06
CA LEU A 686 5.19 -23.51 26.40
C LEU A 686 4.54 -24.70 27.11
N LYS A 687 4.10 -24.46 28.35
CA LYS A 687 3.44 -25.45 29.22
C LYS A 687 2.37 -26.27 28.46
N PRO A 688 2.25 -27.59 28.76
CA PRO A 688 1.46 -28.56 28.01
C PRO A 688 -0.07 -28.31 27.93
N PHE A 689 -0.59 -27.28 28.60
CA PHE A 689 -2.02 -27.03 28.69
C PHE A 689 -2.61 -26.26 27.49
N VAL A 690 -1.81 -25.42 26.81
CA VAL A 690 -2.24 -24.72 25.58
C VAL A 690 -2.08 -25.61 24.35
N MET A 691 -1.04 -26.45 24.37
CA MET A 691 -0.71 -27.45 23.35
C MET A 691 -1.83 -28.50 23.18
N GLY A 692 -2.52 -28.87 24.28
CA GLY A 692 -3.62 -29.84 24.24
C GLY A 692 -4.85 -29.40 23.44
N ARG A 693 -5.17 -28.11 23.38
CA ARG A 693 -6.34 -27.61 22.62
C ARG A 693 -6.05 -27.39 21.14
N VAL A 694 -4.84 -26.93 20.80
CA VAL A 694 -4.41 -26.77 19.41
C VAL A 694 -4.15 -28.14 18.76
N LEU A 695 -3.53 -29.07 19.49
CA LEU A 695 -3.35 -30.45 19.04
C LEU A 695 -4.66 -31.25 18.99
N MET A 696 -5.66 -30.98 19.85
CA MET A 696 -6.96 -31.66 19.74
C MET A 696 -7.73 -31.25 18.48
N ASN A 697 -7.68 -29.97 18.10
CA ASN A 697 -8.28 -29.51 16.84
C ASN A 697 -7.53 -30.05 15.61
N LEU A 698 -6.21 -30.29 15.72
CA LEU A 698 -5.42 -30.93 14.68
C LEU A 698 -5.66 -32.45 14.61
N ARG A 699 -5.81 -33.15 15.75
CA ARG A 699 -6.10 -34.59 15.76
C ARG A 699 -7.44 -34.93 15.12
N SER A 700 -8.45 -34.07 15.28
CA SER A 700 -9.73 -34.23 14.57
C SER A 700 -9.64 -34.04 13.05
N LEU A 701 -8.52 -33.51 12.52
CA LEU A 701 -8.23 -33.42 11.08
C LEU A 701 -7.42 -34.62 10.56
N PHE A 702 -6.81 -35.43 11.44
CA PHE A 702 -5.96 -36.56 11.08
C PHE A 702 -6.65 -37.93 11.17
N ASP A 703 -7.80 -38.05 11.83
CA ASP A 703 -8.49 -39.34 12.02
C ASP A 703 -9.34 -39.82 10.81
N ASP A 704 -9.53 -39.00 9.76
CA ASP A 704 -10.40 -39.34 8.61
C ASP A 704 -9.65 -39.74 7.31
N ARG A 705 -8.35 -40.04 7.36
CA ARG A 705 -7.63 -40.60 6.20
C ARG A 705 -6.77 -41.80 6.59
N GLU A 706 -7.44 -42.95 6.75
CA GLU A 706 -6.79 -44.24 6.58
C GLU A 706 -6.18 -44.33 5.17
N PHE A 707 -4.97 -44.89 5.15
CA PHE A 707 -4.14 -45.20 3.99
C PHE A 707 -4.91 -45.94 2.88
N ALA A 708 -4.89 -45.40 1.66
CA ALA A 708 -4.91 -46.15 0.40
C ALA A 708 -4.25 -45.32 -0.70
#